data_AF-A0A927A8X9-F1
#
_entry.id   AF-A0A927A8X9-F1
#
_cell.length_a   1.000
_cell.length_b   1.000
_cell.length_c   1.000
_cell.angle_alpha   90.00
_cell.angle_beta   90.00
_cell.angle_gamma   90.00
#
_symmetry.space_group_name_H-M   'P 1'
#
loop_
_entity.id
_entity.type
_entity.pdbx_description
1 polymer ?
#
loop_
_entity_poly.entity_id
_entity_poly.type
_entity_poly.pdbx_seq_one_letter_code
_entity_poly.pdbx_strand_id
1 'polypeptide(L)'
;MSKEHPTAKLWIYLAECVRLLYWSYFKPYTFERWLRDIHPELKPTDHAFDKRAEFRTNPRLRHYAGQVWWLTAIVPTLAVLVVAPIYTLASGETFNWVRSCPFLLGWLIGLIVARGNNKTRLVTFCFAFLTSVFTSRFLSGVASDVASGVAGGVVGGVAGGVVFGVGLGVTGGVAFGVVGGVAFGVVFGVVGGVTSGVGLGVALGVVGCVVGILTAGVTGGQAVSMAWLLAALRFYFWLPELLWILTLFFLSRIGIQINYLRYLPPRFDEVIILPLPFMGQMIVESYRDHPTATRETIDYLISSTNQQKVAAQAILEIGRDIFSRCQRLSDIVELTHQLTWIRSPAPKEYGTVLPQFLDICQGVRAADEATSPYRKYELLNIPIKALGELKNSLAFGTNAAVATMFGSTAERWLTILETAQRNLAQQALQSKEISQVYIAGNSLDPETAKSRFKGRIDIFREIENFTLSEQPPVLLLYGGRRTGKTSALKYLPYKIVPNIVPLLVDLQGAASATTLQGLAENLAKQIIEAARRLPRSLDLPYPNAAKLAKDPFPALQIWLGEIERSYPGKQFLLCLDEFERLSEVVEVTKSFVPLNFLRNLLQHQQKWTLLFSGSHQLSELPDYWSDYLINTRALRMSYLEESEARELILHPVEGFRQIYELRAVDEIIQLTGCQPFLVQLVCYELVELLNGDIRGNRREPDTAKVTVEDVELIIPQVLERGDQYFRELWKSLSESDRNFLKRLIYGETPTQQDKGVVKRLVRKEILNPEANAFQVPLVQRFVELLLEEE
;
A
#
# COMPACT_ATOMS: atom_id res chain seq x y z
N MET A 1 24.07 11.74 -46.06
CA MET A 1 22.95 11.72 -47.02
C MET A 1 23.16 10.56 -47.99
N SER A 2 22.65 9.37 -47.67
CA SER A 2 22.59 8.26 -48.63
C SER A 2 21.32 8.40 -49.47
N LYS A 3 21.47 8.34 -50.80
CA LYS A 3 20.34 8.24 -51.74
C LYS A 3 19.74 6.83 -51.66
N GLU A 4 18.90 6.59 -50.67
CA GLU A 4 18.07 5.39 -50.64
C GLU A 4 17.06 5.43 -51.79
N HIS A 5 17.02 4.36 -52.60
CA HIS A 5 16.05 4.20 -53.68
C HIS A 5 14.61 4.35 -53.14
N PRO A 6 13.71 5.04 -53.87
CA PRO A 6 12.34 5.31 -53.43
C PRO A 6 11.54 4.03 -53.13
N THR A 7 11.91 2.90 -53.72
CA THR A 7 11.33 1.58 -53.44
C THR A 7 11.70 1.05 -52.05
N ALA A 8 12.93 1.26 -51.57
CA ALA A 8 13.37 0.81 -50.25
C ALA A 8 12.62 1.53 -49.12
N LYS A 9 12.37 2.84 -49.27
CA LYS A 9 11.58 3.63 -48.31
C LYS A 9 10.14 3.15 -48.19
N LEU A 10 9.52 2.72 -49.30
CA LEU A 10 8.17 2.17 -49.31
C LEU A 10 8.10 0.81 -48.60
N TRP A 11 9.08 -0.07 -48.82
CA TRP A 11 9.16 -1.36 -48.14
C TRP A 11 9.39 -1.22 -46.63
N ILE A 12 10.25 -0.28 -46.21
CA ILE A 12 10.46 0.03 -44.79
C ILE A 12 9.15 0.55 -44.17
N TYR A 13 8.45 1.47 -44.84
CA TYR A 13 7.19 1.99 -44.37
C TYR A 13 6.09 0.92 -44.25
N LEU A 14 6.00 0.01 -45.25
CA LEU A 14 5.10 -1.13 -45.19
C LEU A 14 5.44 -2.10 -44.05
N ALA A 15 6.72 -2.38 -43.84
CA ALA A 15 7.17 -3.22 -42.74
C ALA A 15 6.82 -2.60 -41.37
N GLU A 16 6.97 -1.28 -41.21
CA GLU A 16 6.53 -0.57 -40.00
C GLU A 16 5.01 -0.66 -39.80
N CYS A 17 4.21 -0.50 -40.87
CA CYS A 17 2.75 -0.65 -40.82
C CYS A 17 2.33 -2.07 -40.43
N VAL A 18 2.95 -3.10 -41.03
CA VAL A 18 2.67 -4.50 -40.69
C VAL A 18 3.06 -4.79 -39.23
N ARG A 19 4.18 -4.22 -38.76
CA ARG A 19 4.59 -4.33 -37.35
C ARG A 19 3.57 -3.69 -36.41
N LEU A 20 3.04 -2.52 -36.75
CA LEU A 20 1.99 -1.86 -35.96
C LEU A 20 0.69 -2.66 -35.92
N LEU A 21 0.33 -3.30 -37.04
CA LEU A 21 -0.83 -4.18 -37.11
C LEU A 21 -0.64 -5.46 -36.29
N TYR A 22 0.57 -6.03 -36.32
CA TYR A 22 0.93 -7.16 -35.45
C TYR A 22 0.90 -6.76 -33.97
N TRP A 23 1.47 -5.60 -33.61
CA TRP A 23 1.47 -5.12 -32.23
C TRP A 23 0.08 -4.76 -31.72
N SER A 24 -0.76 -4.14 -32.53
CA SER A 24 -2.13 -3.80 -32.13
C SER A 24 -2.98 -5.04 -31.81
N TYR A 25 -2.68 -6.18 -32.45
CA TYR A 25 -3.43 -7.41 -32.27
C TYR A 25 -2.80 -8.39 -31.27
N PHE A 26 -1.50 -8.68 -31.40
CA PHE A 26 -0.80 -9.72 -30.62
C PHE A 26 0.09 -9.17 -29.51
N LYS A 27 0.50 -7.89 -29.56
CA LYS A 27 1.37 -7.29 -28.54
C LYS A 27 0.90 -5.92 -28.04
N PRO A 28 -0.32 -5.82 -27.48
CA PRO A 28 -0.89 -4.54 -27.11
C PRO A 28 -0.15 -3.86 -25.95
N TYR A 29 0.51 -4.60 -25.05
CA TYR A 29 1.29 -3.98 -23.95
C TYR A 29 2.60 -3.39 -24.49
N THR A 30 3.28 -4.12 -25.39
CA THR A 30 4.42 -3.56 -26.13
C THR A 30 4.01 -2.35 -26.96
N PHE A 31 2.83 -2.40 -27.61
CA PHE A 31 2.29 -1.30 -28.39
C PHE A 31 2.03 -0.06 -27.54
N GLU A 32 1.37 -0.22 -26.40
CA GLU A 32 1.09 0.87 -25.47
C GLU A 32 2.38 1.52 -24.94
N ARG A 33 3.39 0.71 -24.58
CA ARG A 33 4.69 1.25 -24.14
C ARG A 33 5.37 2.05 -25.25
N TRP A 34 5.36 1.55 -26.48
CA TRP A 34 5.89 2.27 -27.64
C TRP A 34 5.12 3.57 -27.95
N LEU A 35 3.80 3.61 -27.72
CA LEU A 35 3.00 4.83 -27.87
C LEU A 35 3.34 5.88 -26.81
N ARG A 36 3.59 5.47 -25.55
CA ARG A 36 4.03 6.39 -24.49
C ARG A 36 5.35 7.08 -24.82
N ASP A 37 6.27 6.38 -25.49
CA ASP A 37 7.53 6.97 -25.98
C ASP A 37 7.31 8.03 -27.07
N ILE A 38 6.18 8.00 -27.78
CA ILE A 38 5.80 9.00 -28.76
C ILE A 38 5.06 10.15 -28.10
N HIS A 39 4.10 9.85 -27.22
CA HIS A 39 3.35 10.84 -26.47
C HIS A 39 2.78 10.23 -25.16
N PRO A 40 3.04 10.82 -23.98
CA PRO A 40 2.73 10.19 -22.68
C PRO A 40 1.24 9.96 -22.42
N GLU A 41 0.35 10.78 -23.00
CA GLU A 41 -1.11 10.64 -22.84
C GLU A 41 -1.78 9.74 -23.89
N LEU A 42 -1.04 9.26 -24.91
CA LEU A 42 -1.64 8.57 -26.05
C LEU A 42 -1.88 7.09 -25.73
N LYS A 43 -3.15 6.65 -25.73
CA LYS A 43 -3.51 5.24 -25.56
C LYS A 43 -3.80 4.55 -26.91
N PRO A 44 -3.67 3.22 -26.99
CA PRO A 44 -4.02 2.46 -28.20
C PRO A 44 -5.44 2.67 -28.72
N THR A 45 -6.36 3.07 -27.84
CA THR A 45 -7.78 3.30 -28.13
C THR A 45 -8.08 4.71 -28.64
N ASP A 46 -7.13 5.64 -28.52
CA ASP A 46 -7.35 7.05 -28.81
C ASP A 46 -7.18 7.35 -30.30
N HIS A 47 -7.95 8.31 -30.82
CA HIS A 47 -7.78 8.74 -32.20
C HIS A 47 -6.50 9.57 -32.34
N ALA A 48 -5.51 9.04 -33.07
CA ALA A 48 -4.23 9.70 -33.32
C ALA A 48 -4.34 11.11 -33.95
N PHE A 49 -5.49 11.44 -34.56
CA PHE A 49 -5.75 12.76 -35.16
C PHE A 49 -6.33 13.79 -34.18
N ASP A 50 -6.69 13.41 -32.95
CA ASP A 50 -7.20 14.36 -31.95
C ASP A 50 -6.09 15.30 -31.44
N LYS A 51 -4.84 14.82 -31.43
CA LYS A 51 -3.64 15.57 -31.05
C LYS A 51 -2.98 16.28 -32.24
N ARG A 52 -3.74 16.59 -33.30
CA ARG A 52 -3.21 17.18 -34.57
C ARG A 52 -2.52 18.53 -34.38
N ALA A 53 -2.88 19.30 -33.36
CA ALA A 53 -2.22 20.57 -33.03
C ALA A 53 -0.71 20.39 -32.74
N GLU A 54 -0.33 19.22 -32.24
CA GLU A 54 1.04 18.88 -31.81
C GLU A 54 1.88 18.23 -32.92
N PHE A 55 1.30 17.99 -34.12
CA PHE A 55 2.04 17.40 -35.24
C PHE A 55 3.21 18.28 -35.73
N ARG A 56 3.19 19.57 -35.41
CA ARG A 56 4.28 20.50 -35.73
C ARG A 56 5.45 20.36 -34.77
N THR A 57 5.18 20.02 -33.51
CA THR A 57 6.19 19.88 -32.45
C THR A 57 6.70 18.43 -32.34
N ASN A 58 5.89 17.44 -32.73
CA ASN A 58 6.24 16.02 -32.67
C ASN A 58 6.09 15.32 -34.05
N PRO A 59 7.17 15.18 -34.84
CA PRO A 59 7.12 14.54 -36.15
C PRO A 59 6.84 13.03 -36.09
N ARG A 60 7.19 12.36 -34.98
CA ARG A 60 6.91 10.92 -34.79
C ARG A 60 5.41 10.65 -34.66
N LEU A 61 4.69 11.52 -33.95
CA LEU A 61 3.23 11.45 -33.82
C LEU A 61 2.52 11.61 -35.18
N ARG A 62 3.01 12.53 -36.02
CA ARG A 62 2.50 12.72 -37.38
C ARG A 62 2.73 11.49 -38.27
N HIS A 63 3.92 10.88 -38.17
CA HIS A 63 4.26 9.65 -38.91
C HIS A 63 3.33 8.50 -38.51
N TYR A 64 3.15 8.28 -37.20
CA TYR A 64 2.24 7.28 -36.66
C TYR A 64 0.78 7.51 -37.09
N ALA A 65 0.26 8.73 -37.00
CA ALA A 65 -1.10 9.06 -37.46
C ALA A 65 -1.32 8.73 -38.94
N GLY A 66 -0.29 8.94 -39.78
CA GLY A 66 -0.32 8.52 -41.19
C GLY A 66 -0.39 7.01 -41.37
N GLN A 67 0.39 6.25 -40.58
CA GLN A 67 0.40 4.79 -40.60
C GLN A 67 -0.95 4.19 -40.18
N VAL A 68 -1.55 4.71 -39.10
CA VAL A 68 -2.88 4.27 -38.63
C VAL A 68 -3.95 4.52 -39.68
N TRP A 69 -3.91 5.66 -40.37
CA TRP A 69 -4.86 5.97 -41.43
C TRP A 69 -4.75 5.00 -42.61
N TRP A 70 -3.52 4.68 -43.05
CA TRP A 70 -3.30 3.72 -44.11
C TRP A 70 -3.75 2.31 -43.72
N LEU A 71 -3.44 1.86 -42.51
CA LEU A 71 -3.88 0.57 -41.99
C LEU A 71 -5.41 0.47 -41.92
N THR A 72 -6.08 1.48 -41.38
CA THR A 72 -7.56 1.49 -41.26
C THR A 72 -8.27 1.55 -42.60
N ALA A 73 -7.66 2.16 -43.62
CA ALA A 73 -8.21 2.23 -44.97
C ALA A 73 -7.97 0.95 -45.80
N ILE A 74 -6.77 0.37 -45.72
CA ILE A 74 -6.35 -0.76 -46.57
C ILE A 74 -6.76 -2.12 -45.99
N VAL A 75 -6.65 -2.32 -44.68
CA VAL A 75 -6.82 -3.66 -44.09
C VAL A 75 -8.22 -4.25 -44.35
N PRO A 76 -9.32 -3.50 -44.20
CA PRO A 76 -10.65 -4.04 -44.49
C PRO A 76 -10.87 -4.39 -45.97
N THR A 77 -10.27 -3.62 -46.90
CA THR A 77 -10.39 -3.90 -48.33
C THR A 77 -9.59 -5.14 -48.72
N LEU A 78 -8.37 -5.29 -48.20
CA LEU A 78 -7.57 -6.51 -48.37
C LEU A 78 -8.24 -7.73 -47.73
N ALA A 79 -8.80 -7.58 -46.52
CA ALA A 79 -9.49 -8.67 -45.84
C ALA A 79 -10.68 -9.18 -46.67
N VAL A 80 -11.50 -8.29 -47.22
CA VAL A 80 -12.61 -8.68 -48.11
C VAL A 80 -12.10 -9.36 -49.38
N LEU A 81 -11.01 -8.88 -49.97
CA LEU A 81 -10.40 -9.51 -51.16
C LEU A 81 -9.86 -10.92 -50.89
N VAL A 82 -9.40 -11.20 -49.67
CA VAL A 82 -8.93 -12.54 -49.26
C VAL A 82 -10.08 -13.45 -48.86
N VAL A 83 -11.07 -12.92 -48.13
CA VAL A 83 -12.21 -13.69 -47.63
C VAL A 83 -13.19 -14.03 -48.74
N ALA A 84 -13.40 -13.15 -49.72
CA ALA A 84 -14.35 -13.39 -50.81
C ALA A 84 -14.07 -14.69 -51.59
N PRO A 85 -12.84 -14.98 -52.06
CA PRO A 85 -12.50 -16.26 -52.68
C PRO A 85 -12.74 -17.46 -51.76
N ILE A 86 -12.33 -17.37 -50.50
CA ILE A 86 -12.48 -18.45 -49.52
C ILE A 86 -13.96 -18.73 -49.25
N TYR A 87 -14.78 -17.68 -49.09
CA TYR A 87 -16.22 -17.78 -48.95
C TYR A 87 -16.84 -18.47 -50.17
N THR A 88 -16.47 -18.06 -51.38
CA THR A 88 -17.00 -18.70 -52.59
C THR A 88 -16.63 -20.18 -52.70
N LEU A 89 -15.43 -20.53 -52.24
CA LEU A 89 -14.92 -21.90 -52.30
C LEU A 89 -15.53 -22.79 -51.20
N ALA A 90 -15.80 -22.22 -50.01
CA ALA A 90 -16.35 -22.93 -48.86
C ALA A 90 -17.89 -23.03 -48.89
N SER A 91 -18.59 -22.01 -49.40
CA SER A 91 -20.06 -21.95 -49.43
C SER A 91 -20.67 -22.42 -50.76
N GLY A 92 -19.89 -22.43 -51.85
CA GLY A 92 -20.38 -22.70 -53.20
C GLY A 92 -21.21 -21.56 -53.82
N GLU A 93 -21.43 -20.46 -53.10
CA GLU A 93 -22.15 -19.28 -53.58
C GLU A 93 -21.19 -18.17 -54.04
N THR A 94 -21.60 -17.35 -55.03
CA THR A 94 -20.79 -16.22 -55.48
C THR A 94 -20.86 -15.05 -54.50
N PHE A 95 -19.70 -14.52 -54.11
CA PHE A 95 -19.62 -13.38 -53.18
C PHE A 95 -20.30 -12.15 -53.80
N ASN A 96 -21.26 -11.55 -53.09
CA ASN A 96 -22.07 -10.46 -53.62
C ASN A 96 -21.31 -9.11 -53.54
N TRP A 97 -20.54 -8.84 -54.59
CA TRP A 97 -19.80 -7.58 -54.74
C TRP A 97 -20.71 -6.35 -54.82
N VAL A 98 -21.93 -6.49 -55.37
CA VAL A 98 -22.88 -5.37 -55.51
C VAL A 98 -23.31 -4.83 -54.15
N ARG A 99 -23.47 -5.69 -53.14
CA ARG A 99 -23.79 -5.27 -51.76
C ARG A 99 -22.55 -4.83 -50.96
N SER A 100 -21.40 -5.43 -51.23
CA SER A 100 -20.17 -5.19 -50.45
C SER A 100 -19.41 -3.93 -50.88
N CYS A 101 -19.41 -3.58 -52.16
CA CYS A 101 -18.72 -2.40 -52.69
C CYS A 101 -19.24 -1.07 -52.12
N PRO A 102 -20.57 -0.83 -51.99
CA PRO A 102 -21.09 0.37 -51.34
C PRO A 102 -20.70 0.48 -49.86
N PHE A 103 -20.60 -0.65 -49.16
CA PHE A 103 -20.16 -0.69 -47.76
C PHE A 103 -18.68 -0.29 -47.63
N LEU A 104 -17.80 -0.83 -48.48
CA LEU A 104 -16.38 -0.44 -48.52
C LEU A 104 -16.18 1.02 -48.94
N LEU A 105 -16.99 1.51 -49.89
CA LEU A 105 -16.98 2.92 -50.31
C LEU A 105 -17.41 3.83 -49.15
N GLY A 106 -18.50 3.48 -48.45
CA GLY A 106 -18.98 4.19 -47.27
C GLY A 106 -17.96 4.19 -46.12
N TRP A 107 -17.26 3.07 -45.91
CA TRP A 107 -16.17 2.96 -44.94
C TRP A 107 -15.01 3.92 -45.25
N LEU A 108 -14.55 3.95 -46.50
CA LEU A 108 -13.47 4.86 -46.94
C LEU A 108 -13.88 6.33 -46.82
N ILE A 109 -15.12 6.65 -47.19
CA ILE A 109 -15.71 7.99 -47.01
C ILE A 109 -15.73 8.37 -45.53
N GLY A 110 -16.18 7.46 -44.65
CA GLY A 110 -16.20 7.68 -43.20
C GLY A 110 -14.81 7.98 -42.62
N LEU A 111 -13.78 7.28 -43.07
CA LEU A 111 -12.38 7.54 -42.66
C LEU A 111 -11.86 8.89 -43.14
N ILE A 112 -12.25 9.34 -44.34
CA ILE A 112 -11.89 10.66 -44.87
C ILE A 112 -12.56 11.76 -44.03
N VAL A 113 -13.83 11.56 -43.64
CA VAL A 113 -14.55 12.48 -42.75
C VAL A 113 -13.89 12.51 -41.37
N ALA A 114 -13.54 11.36 -40.80
CA ALA A 114 -12.88 11.27 -39.49
C ALA A 114 -11.56 12.05 -39.42
N ARG A 115 -10.85 12.18 -40.54
CA ARG A 115 -9.59 12.97 -40.69
C ARG A 115 -9.80 14.49 -40.71
N GLY A 116 -11.02 14.96 -40.98
CA GLY A 116 -11.39 16.38 -41.05
C GLY A 116 -11.53 17.06 -39.69
N ASN A 117 -11.36 18.38 -39.64
CA ASN A 117 -11.64 19.18 -38.45
C ASN A 117 -13.16 19.25 -38.22
N ASN A 118 -13.65 19.51 -37.01
CA ASN A 118 -15.10 19.52 -36.70
C ASN A 118 -15.91 20.43 -37.64
N LYS A 119 -15.33 21.52 -38.15
CA LYS A 119 -15.97 22.41 -39.12
C LYS A 119 -16.05 21.85 -40.56
N THR A 120 -15.14 20.97 -40.96
CA THR A 120 -15.13 20.34 -42.30
C THR A 120 -15.87 19.00 -42.36
N ARG A 121 -16.04 18.32 -41.21
CA ARG A 121 -16.77 17.05 -41.11
C ARG A 121 -18.19 17.11 -41.68
N LEU A 122 -18.93 18.18 -41.37
CA LEU A 122 -20.31 18.37 -41.83
C LEU A 122 -20.41 18.53 -43.36
N VAL A 123 -19.53 19.36 -43.94
CA VAL A 123 -19.52 19.67 -45.38
C VAL A 123 -19.12 18.44 -46.20
N THR A 124 -18.10 17.72 -45.75
CA THR A 124 -17.65 16.49 -46.42
C THR A 124 -18.69 15.38 -46.31
N PHE A 125 -19.42 15.29 -45.17
CA PHE A 125 -20.51 14.33 -44.99
C PHE A 125 -21.69 14.63 -45.92
N CYS A 126 -22.13 15.90 -46.03
CA CYS A 126 -23.19 16.30 -46.96
C CYS A 126 -22.83 15.99 -48.42
N PHE A 127 -21.58 16.26 -48.82
CA PHE A 127 -21.13 16.01 -50.18
C PHE A 127 -21.05 14.51 -50.49
N ALA A 128 -20.55 13.70 -49.55
CA ALA A 128 -20.45 12.26 -49.73
C ALA A 128 -21.81 11.53 -49.69
N PHE A 129 -22.76 12.03 -48.91
CA PHE A 129 -24.15 11.57 -48.92
C PHE A 129 -24.81 11.85 -50.29
N LEU A 130 -24.62 13.06 -50.83
CA LEU A 130 -25.14 13.44 -52.14
C LEU A 130 -24.56 12.57 -53.26
N THR A 131 -23.24 12.31 -53.26
CA THR A 131 -22.62 11.47 -54.29
C THR A 131 -22.98 9.99 -54.15
N SER A 132 -23.15 9.48 -52.93
CA SER A 132 -23.64 8.11 -52.67
C SER A 132 -25.06 7.90 -53.18
N VAL A 133 -25.97 8.85 -52.92
CA VAL A 133 -27.37 8.79 -53.39
C VAL A 133 -27.44 8.94 -54.91
N PHE A 134 -26.61 9.79 -55.51
CA PHE A 134 -26.54 9.95 -56.96
C PHE A 134 -26.01 8.69 -57.65
N THR A 135 -24.94 8.08 -57.13
CA THR A 135 -24.37 6.86 -57.72
C THR A 135 -25.30 5.66 -57.57
N SER A 136 -25.97 5.49 -56.42
CA SER A 136 -26.96 4.40 -56.25
C SER A 136 -28.16 4.55 -57.19
N ARG A 137 -28.64 5.78 -57.42
CA ARG A 137 -29.73 6.05 -58.36
C ARG A 137 -29.32 5.95 -59.82
N PHE A 138 -28.09 6.32 -60.15
CA PHE A 138 -27.55 6.21 -61.49
C PHE A 138 -27.35 4.75 -61.90
N LEU A 139 -26.80 3.90 -61.02
CA LEU A 139 -26.64 2.47 -61.27
C LEU A 139 -27.99 1.73 -61.35
N SER A 140 -28.98 2.08 -60.53
CA SER A 140 -30.33 1.47 -60.63
C SER A 140 -31.07 1.91 -61.90
N GLY A 141 -30.87 3.16 -62.35
CA GLY A 141 -31.47 3.69 -63.58
C GLY A 141 -30.90 3.02 -64.83
N VAL A 142 -29.57 2.91 -64.92
CA VAL A 142 -28.91 2.30 -66.10
C VAL A 142 -29.19 0.78 -66.19
N ALA A 143 -29.30 0.07 -65.06
CA ALA A 143 -29.67 -1.35 -65.08
C ALA A 143 -31.15 -1.56 -65.47
N SER A 144 -32.05 -0.66 -65.07
CA SER A 144 -33.46 -0.71 -65.43
C SER A 144 -33.70 -0.37 -66.90
N ASP A 145 -33.08 0.70 -67.42
CA ASP A 145 -33.29 1.19 -68.78
C ASP A 145 -32.69 0.25 -69.85
N VAL A 146 -31.58 -0.43 -69.54
CA VAL A 146 -30.98 -1.45 -70.42
C VAL A 146 -31.79 -2.75 -70.39
N ALA A 147 -32.44 -3.10 -69.27
CA ALA A 147 -33.32 -4.26 -69.19
C ALA A 147 -34.68 -4.03 -69.88
N SER A 148 -35.28 -2.84 -69.75
CA SER A 148 -36.57 -2.52 -70.39
C SER A 148 -36.45 -2.21 -71.88
N GLY A 149 -35.34 -1.60 -72.33
CA GLY A 149 -35.08 -1.29 -73.74
C GLY A 149 -34.79 -2.51 -74.62
N VAL A 150 -34.27 -3.61 -74.03
CA VAL A 150 -33.91 -4.84 -74.77
C VAL A 150 -34.98 -5.93 -74.63
N ALA A 151 -35.79 -5.92 -73.56
CA ALA A 151 -36.89 -6.88 -73.40
C ALA A 151 -38.22 -6.44 -74.06
N GLY A 152 -38.48 -5.14 -74.24
CA GLY A 152 -39.73 -4.62 -74.82
C GLY A 152 -39.77 -4.55 -76.36
N GLY A 153 -38.63 -4.72 -77.05
CA GLY A 153 -38.52 -4.50 -78.50
C GLY A 153 -38.84 -5.71 -79.38
N VAL A 154 -39.01 -6.91 -78.83
CA VAL A 154 -39.15 -8.14 -79.65
C VAL A 154 -40.30 -9.06 -79.23
N VAL A 155 -41.01 -8.79 -78.12
CA VAL A 155 -42.18 -9.60 -77.72
C VAL A 155 -43.31 -8.70 -77.24
N GLY A 156 -44.23 -8.34 -78.15
CA GLY A 156 -45.49 -7.69 -77.78
C GLY A 156 -45.96 -6.60 -78.75
N GLY A 157 -46.06 -6.92 -80.04
CA GLY A 157 -46.86 -6.09 -80.94
C GLY A 157 -48.33 -6.06 -80.51
N VAL A 158 -48.96 -4.91 -80.72
CA VAL A 158 -50.38 -4.78 -81.10
C VAL A 158 -51.36 -5.65 -80.28
N ALA A 159 -51.71 -5.21 -79.06
CA ALA A 159 -53.03 -5.44 -78.44
C ALA A 159 -53.16 -4.71 -77.09
N GLY A 160 -54.16 -3.82 -76.99
CA GLY A 160 -54.76 -3.35 -75.72
C GLY A 160 -53.91 -2.34 -74.92
N GLY A 161 -54.13 -1.03 -74.95
CA GLY A 161 -55.44 -0.38 -75.06
C GLY A 161 -56.30 -0.68 -73.84
N VAL A 162 -56.19 0.16 -72.81
CA VAL A 162 -57.22 0.39 -71.76
C VAL A 162 -57.57 -0.82 -70.88
N VAL A 163 -56.77 -1.13 -69.85
CA VAL A 163 -57.30 -1.83 -68.63
C VAL A 163 -56.66 -1.38 -67.30
N PHE A 164 -55.43 -0.86 -67.23
CA PHE A 164 -54.81 -0.56 -65.91
C PHE A 164 -54.93 0.90 -65.45
N GLY A 165 -56.15 1.42 -65.48
CA GLY A 165 -56.54 2.63 -64.75
C GLY A 165 -57.42 2.23 -63.55
N VAL A 166 -57.09 2.71 -62.36
CA VAL A 166 -57.84 2.54 -61.10
C VAL A 166 -57.63 1.18 -60.41
N GLY A 167 -56.48 1.00 -59.77
CA GLY A 167 -56.23 -0.14 -58.88
C GLY A 167 -55.11 0.01 -57.84
N LEU A 168 -54.26 1.06 -57.92
CA LEU A 168 -53.13 1.24 -56.99
C LEU A 168 -53.02 2.68 -56.48
N GLY A 169 -54.12 3.24 -56.00
CA GLY A 169 -54.19 4.60 -55.44
C GLY A 169 -54.03 4.71 -53.92
N VAL A 170 -54.05 3.62 -53.15
CA VAL A 170 -54.16 3.73 -51.66
C VAL A 170 -53.18 2.88 -50.87
N THR A 171 -52.41 1.98 -51.47
CA THR A 171 -51.43 1.15 -50.71
C THR A 171 -50.04 1.79 -50.56
N GLY A 172 -49.76 2.93 -51.21
CA GLY A 172 -48.47 3.61 -51.16
C GLY A 172 -48.29 4.63 -50.02
N GLY A 173 -49.38 5.07 -49.38
CA GLY A 173 -49.35 6.21 -48.45
C GLY A 173 -48.93 5.89 -47.01
N VAL A 174 -49.00 4.63 -46.57
CA VAL A 174 -48.79 4.26 -45.16
C VAL A 174 -47.50 3.44 -44.94
N ALA A 175 -46.95 2.81 -45.99
CA ALA A 175 -45.67 2.09 -45.89
C ALA A 175 -44.44 3.01 -45.83
N PHE A 176 -44.52 4.24 -46.34
CA PHE A 176 -43.40 5.19 -46.33
C PHE A 176 -43.26 5.99 -45.01
N GLY A 177 -44.33 6.07 -44.21
CA GLY A 177 -44.32 6.78 -42.92
C GLY A 177 -43.55 6.06 -41.82
N VAL A 178 -43.44 4.73 -41.88
CA VAL A 178 -42.79 3.92 -40.82
C VAL A 178 -41.32 3.63 -41.13
N VAL A 179 -40.94 3.55 -42.41
CA VAL A 179 -39.52 3.36 -42.81
C VAL A 179 -38.70 4.65 -42.62
N GLY A 180 -39.31 5.83 -42.76
CA GLY A 180 -38.66 7.11 -42.49
C GLY A 180 -38.36 7.37 -41.00
N GLY A 181 -39.18 6.84 -40.09
CA GLY A 181 -39.02 7.02 -38.64
C GLY A 181 -37.88 6.19 -38.03
N VAL A 182 -37.62 4.98 -38.55
CA VAL A 182 -36.55 4.11 -38.04
C VAL A 182 -35.17 4.52 -38.57
N ALA A 183 -35.10 5.05 -39.80
CA ALA A 183 -33.85 5.58 -40.35
C ALA A 183 -33.33 6.81 -39.58
N PHE A 184 -34.23 7.64 -39.03
CA PHE A 184 -33.83 8.80 -38.21
C PHE A 184 -33.28 8.41 -36.82
N GLY A 185 -33.77 7.31 -36.24
CA GLY A 185 -33.29 6.81 -34.93
C GLY A 185 -31.90 6.19 -34.97
N VAL A 186 -31.53 5.52 -36.08
CA VAL A 186 -30.21 4.88 -36.23
C VAL A 186 -29.11 5.92 -36.51
N VAL A 187 -29.42 7.01 -37.22
CA VAL A 187 -28.43 8.06 -37.54
C VAL A 187 -27.98 8.82 -36.28
N PHE A 188 -28.88 9.09 -35.32
CA PHE A 188 -28.47 9.68 -34.04
C PHE A 188 -27.68 8.71 -33.14
N GLY A 189 -27.98 7.41 -33.19
CA GLY A 189 -27.22 6.39 -32.46
C GLY A 189 -25.78 6.20 -32.98
N VAL A 190 -25.55 6.46 -34.26
CA VAL A 190 -24.22 6.36 -34.88
C VAL A 190 -23.36 7.59 -34.59
N VAL A 191 -23.93 8.79 -34.40
CA VAL A 191 -23.14 9.99 -34.06
C VAL A 191 -22.52 9.88 -32.64
N GLY A 192 -23.16 9.16 -31.72
CA GLY A 192 -22.60 8.87 -30.39
C GLY A 192 -21.51 7.80 -30.38
N GLY A 193 -21.45 6.93 -31.39
CA GLY A 193 -20.48 5.81 -31.48
C GLY A 193 -19.19 6.15 -32.26
N VAL A 194 -19.13 7.30 -32.93
CA VAL A 194 -18.01 7.69 -33.81
C VAL A 194 -16.84 8.34 -33.03
N THR A 195 -16.94 8.47 -31.71
CA THR A 195 -15.88 9.04 -30.86
C THR A 195 -15.05 8.00 -30.10
N SER A 196 -15.26 6.70 -30.33
CA SER A 196 -14.57 5.64 -29.57
C SER A 196 -14.37 4.34 -30.37
N GLY A 197 -13.68 4.43 -31.51
CA GLY A 197 -13.05 3.25 -32.12
C GLY A 197 -11.60 3.21 -31.62
N VAL A 198 -11.20 2.38 -30.67
CA VAL A 198 -11.20 0.91 -30.73
C VAL A 198 -11.52 0.34 -29.35
N GLY A 199 -12.69 -0.27 -29.20
CA GLY A 199 -13.14 -0.89 -27.93
C GLY A 199 -14.64 -1.16 -27.91
N LEU A 200 -15.42 -0.32 -28.60
CA LEU A 200 -16.88 -0.42 -28.69
C LEU A 200 -17.41 -1.29 -29.85
N GLY A 201 -16.52 -1.98 -30.58
CA GLY A 201 -16.93 -3.09 -31.45
C GLY A 201 -17.50 -4.30 -30.68
N VAL A 202 -17.29 -4.34 -29.36
CA VAL A 202 -17.78 -5.40 -28.47
C VAL A 202 -19.15 -5.08 -27.87
N ALA A 203 -19.52 -3.80 -27.71
CA ALA A 203 -20.77 -3.40 -27.06
C ALA A 203 -21.93 -3.07 -28.02
N LEU A 204 -21.68 -2.66 -29.27
CA LEU A 204 -22.76 -2.43 -30.25
C LEU A 204 -23.24 -3.70 -30.97
N GLY A 205 -22.58 -4.84 -30.75
CA GLY A 205 -23.14 -6.16 -31.09
C GLY A 205 -24.41 -6.50 -30.31
N VAL A 206 -24.63 -5.87 -29.14
CA VAL A 206 -25.80 -6.13 -28.29
C VAL A 206 -27.09 -5.54 -28.89
N VAL A 207 -27.02 -4.37 -29.52
CA VAL A 207 -28.22 -3.74 -30.14
C VAL A 207 -28.52 -4.37 -31.50
N GLY A 208 -27.50 -4.77 -32.27
CA GLY A 208 -27.67 -5.48 -33.54
C GLY A 208 -28.15 -6.93 -33.38
N CYS A 209 -27.73 -7.64 -32.33
CA CYS A 209 -28.20 -9.01 -32.07
C CYS A 209 -29.68 -9.06 -31.67
N VAL A 210 -30.16 -8.10 -30.88
CA VAL A 210 -31.59 -8.07 -30.48
C VAL A 210 -32.49 -7.83 -31.70
N VAL A 211 -32.07 -7.01 -32.66
CA VAL A 211 -32.83 -6.76 -33.89
C VAL A 211 -32.71 -7.93 -34.88
N GLY A 212 -31.54 -8.57 -34.98
CA GLY A 212 -31.33 -9.73 -35.87
C GLY A 212 -32.05 -11.01 -35.41
N ILE A 213 -32.18 -11.23 -34.10
CA ILE A 213 -32.93 -12.37 -33.53
C ILE A 213 -34.43 -12.25 -33.80
N LEU A 214 -34.96 -11.03 -33.98
CA LEU A 214 -36.38 -10.82 -34.28
C LEU A 214 -36.74 -11.00 -35.77
N THR A 215 -35.76 -10.97 -36.69
CA THR A 215 -36.03 -11.08 -38.13
C THR A 215 -35.43 -12.31 -38.81
N ALA A 216 -34.52 -13.04 -38.17
CA ALA A 216 -33.96 -14.29 -38.71
C ALA A 216 -34.08 -15.41 -37.66
N GLY A 217 -34.74 -16.51 -38.04
CA GLY A 217 -35.14 -17.59 -37.15
C GLY A 217 -34.05 -18.15 -36.23
N VAL A 218 -34.51 -18.78 -35.14
CA VAL A 218 -33.78 -19.29 -33.97
C VAL A 218 -32.53 -20.13 -34.28
N THR A 219 -32.38 -20.67 -35.50
CA THR A 219 -31.20 -21.43 -35.94
C THR A 219 -29.96 -20.56 -36.23
N GLY A 220 -30.11 -19.30 -36.60
CA GLY A 220 -28.98 -18.39 -36.88
C GLY A 220 -28.37 -17.73 -35.65
N GLY A 221 -29.18 -17.45 -34.62
CA GLY A 221 -28.76 -16.73 -33.41
C GLY A 221 -27.76 -17.51 -32.55
N GLN A 222 -27.84 -18.85 -32.52
CA GLN A 222 -26.92 -19.68 -31.74
C GLN A 222 -25.53 -19.77 -32.37
N ALA A 223 -25.44 -19.89 -33.69
CA ALA A 223 -24.15 -19.95 -34.40
C ALA A 223 -23.40 -18.61 -34.35
N VAL A 224 -24.12 -17.48 -34.47
CA VAL A 224 -23.51 -16.14 -34.36
C VAL A 224 -23.06 -15.85 -32.93
N SER A 225 -23.83 -16.27 -31.91
CA SER A 225 -23.43 -16.12 -30.51
C SER A 225 -22.22 -16.99 -30.15
N MET A 226 -22.17 -18.23 -30.65
CA MET A 226 -21.02 -19.13 -30.45
C MET A 226 -19.77 -18.63 -31.19
N ALA A 227 -19.91 -18.18 -32.44
CA ALA A 227 -18.80 -17.58 -33.19
C ALA A 227 -18.27 -16.31 -32.51
N TRP A 228 -19.16 -15.50 -31.94
CA TRP A 228 -18.77 -14.32 -31.16
C TRP A 228 -18.06 -14.69 -29.86
N LEU A 229 -18.52 -15.69 -29.11
CA LEU A 229 -17.84 -16.22 -27.92
C LEU A 229 -16.45 -16.77 -28.27
N LEU A 230 -16.32 -17.56 -29.33
CA LEU A 230 -15.05 -18.12 -29.80
C LEU A 230 -14.08 -17.02 -30.28
N ALA A 231 -14.59 -15.98 -30.93
CA ALA A 231 -13.79 -14.83 -31.35
C ALA A 231 -13.37 -13.93 -30.16
N ALA A 232 -14.28 -13.68 -29.23
CA ALA A 232 -14.03 -12.88 -28.02
C ALA A 232 -13.01 -13.57 -27.10
N LEU A 233 -13.06 -14.91 -27.00
CA LEU A 233 -12.10 -15.73 -26.26
C LEU A 233 -10.81 -16.02 -27.04
N ARG A 234 -10.68 -15.53 -28.29
CA ARG A 234 -9.55 -15.81 -29.21
C ARG A 234 -9.25 -17.29 -29.38
N PHE A 235 -10.28 -18.14 -29.32
CA PHE A 235 -10.13 -19.60 -29.33
C PHE A 235 -9.39 -20.12 -30.57
N TYR A 236 -9.57 -19.47 -31.72
CA TYR A 236 -8.88 -19.80 -32.98
C TYR A 236 -7.35 -19.66 -32.89
N PHE A 237 -6.84 -18.72 -32.09
CA PHE A 237 -5.40 -18.56 -31.85
C PHE A 237 -4.89 -19.48 -30.73
N TRP A 238 -5.73 -19.73 -29.73
CA TRP A 238 -5.38 -20.60 -28.61
C TRP A 238 -5.12 -22.06 -29.01
N LEU A 239 -5.85 -22.63 -29.99
CA LEU A 239 -5.65 -24.02 -30.43
C LEU A 239 -4.23 -24.29 -30.99
N PRO A 240 -3.72 -23.50 -31.95
CA PRO A 240 -2.32 -23.59 -32.39
C PRO A 240 -1.32 -23.38 -31.26
N GLU A 241 -1.56 -22.41 -30.36
CA GLU A 241 -0.69 -22.12 -29.22
C GLU A 241 -0.66 -23.26 -28.19
N LEU A 242 -1.80 -23.93 -27.99
CA LEU A 242 -1.93 -25.12 -27.15
C LEU A 242 -1.12 -26.29 -27.75
N LEU A 243 -1.25 -26.52 -29.06
CA LEU A 243 -0.47 -27.56 -29.74
C LEU A 243 1.03 -27.24 -29.69
N TRP A 244 1.40 -25.95 -29.80
CA TRP A 244 2.78 -25.50 -29.68
C TRP A 244 3.34 -25.73 -28.28
N ILE A 245 2.63 -25.34 -27.21
CA ILE A 245 3.12 -25.56 -25.84
C ILE A 245 3.21 -27.05 -25.50
N LEU A 246 2.28 -27.88 -25.99
CA LEU A 246 2.36 -29.34 -25.85
C LEU A 246 3.59 -29.89 -26.57
N THR A 247 3.87 -29.43 -27.78
CA THR A 247 5.05 -29.85 -28.54
C THR A 247 6.34 -29.45 -27.80
N LEU A 248 6.41 -28.23 -27.27
CA LEU A 248 7.54 -27.78 -26.46
C LEU A 248 7.70 -28.61 -25.17
N PHE A 249 6.59 -28.98 -24.52
CA PHE A 249 6.60 -29.83 -23.32
C PHE A 249 7.09 -31.25 -23.64
N PHE A 250 6.67 -31.85 -24.75
CA PHE A 250 7.19 -33.15 -25.17
C PHE A 250 8.68 -33.08 -25.53
N LEU A 251 9.09 -32.02 -26.24
CA LEU A 251 10.50 -31.80 -26.60
C LEU A 251 11.39 -31.60 -25.37
N SER A 252 10.91 -30.90 -24.33
CA SER A 252 11.67 -30.73 -23.08
C SER A 252 11.88 -32.06 -22.35
N ARG A 253 10.92 -33.00 -22.43
CA ARG A 253 11.03 -34.34 -21.84
C ARG A 253 11.97 -35.29 -22.60
N ILE A 254 12.19 -35.05 -23.89
CA ILE A 254 13.08 -35.86 -24.75
C ILE A 254 14.58 -35.51 -24.52
N GLY A 255 14.89 -34.56 -23.65
CA GLY A 255 16.26 -34.27 -23.20
C GLY A 255 17.08 -33.40 -24.15
N ILE A 256 16.43 -32.73 -25.12
CA ILE A 256 17.09 -31.78 -26.00
C ILE A 256 17.25 -30.44 -25.24
N GLN A 257 18.49 -30.00 -24.99
CA GLN A 257 18.81 -28.72 -24.33
C GLN A 257 18.51 -27.49 -25.21
N ILE A 258 17.27 -27.35 -25.68
CA ILE A 258 16.81 -26.11 -26.33
C ILE A 258 16.33 -25.18 -25.23
N ASN A 259 16.74 -23.91 -25.26
CA ASN A 259 16.22 -22.87 -24.36
C ASN A 259 14.77 -22.51 -24.75
N TYR A 260 13.84 -23.42 -24.40
CA TYR A 260 12.42 -23.35 -24.76
C TYR A 260 11.71 -22.11 -24.18
N LEU A 261 12.27 -21.47 -23.15
CA LEU A 261 11.77 -20.21 -22.60
C LEU A 261 11.71 -19.09 -23.66
N ARG A 262 12.56 -19.13 -24.68
CA ARG A 262 12.54 -18.16 -25.79
C ARG A 262 11.40 -18.36 -26.78
N TYR A 263 10.80 -19.55 -26.79
CA TYR A 263 9.75 -19.94 -27.74
C TYR A 263 8.38 -20.09 -27.09
N LEU A 264 8.22 -19.63 -25.86
CA LEU A 264 6.95 -19.65 -25.14
C LEU A 264 5.89 -18.81 -25.90
N PRO A 265 4.64 -19.30 -26.02
CA PRO A 265 3.56 -18.58 -26.71
C PRO A 265 3.37 -17.12 -26.26
N PRO A 266 3.47 -16.78 -24.95
CA PRO A 266 3.38 -15.40 -24.48
C PRO A 266 4.38 -14.42 -25.09
N ARG A 267 5.51 -14.90 -25.67
CA ARG A 267 6.46 -14.03 -26.38
C ARG A 267 5.99 -13.63 -27.77
N PHE A 268 5.00 -14.33 -28.32
CA PHE A 268 4.42 -14.08 -29.64
C PHE A 268 3.01 -13.51 -29.55
N ASP A 269 2.23 -13.88 -28.53
CA ASP A 269 0.93 -13.28 -28.18
C ASP A 269 0.91 -12.88 -26.69
N GLU A 270 0.82 -11.58 -26.39
CA GLU A 270 0.77 -11.06 -25.03
C GLU A 270 -0.63 -11.19 -24.39
N VAL A 271 -1.66 -11.52 -25.19
CA VAL A 271 -3.07 -11.60 -24.78
C VAL A 271 -3.60 -13.01 -25.01
N ILE A 272 -3.14 -13.92 -24.16
CA ILE A 272 -3.63 -15.30 -24.14
C ILE A 272 -4.64 -15.39 -23.00
N ILE A 273 -5.93 -15.51 -23.30
CA ILE A 273 -6.98 -15.47 -22.26
C ILE A 273 -7.14 -16.83 -21.57
N LEU A 274 -7.09 -17.91 -22.36
CA LEU A 274 -7.27 -19.27 -21.87
C LEU A 274 -5.96 -19.82 -21.28
N PRO A 275 -6.02 -20.59 -20.18
CA PRO A 275 -4.83 -21.11 -19.53
C PRO A 275 -4.08 -22.06 -20.47
N LEU A 276 -2.78 -21.86 -20.59
CA LEU A 276 -1.89 -22.80 -21.28
C LEU A 276 -1.36 -23.81 -20.26
N PRO A 277 -1.66 -25.12 -20.41
CA PRO A 277 -1.22 -26.13 -19.48
C PRO A 277 0.32 -26.26 -19.50
N PHE A 278 0.90 -26.73 -18.40
CA PHE A 278 2.33 -27.06 -18.23
C PHE A 278 3.32 -25.90 -18.28
N MET A 279 2.92 -24.70 -18.70
CA MET A 279 3.81 -23.54 -18.77
C MET A 279 4.49 -23.23 -17.42
N GLY A 280 3.72 -23.24 -16.32
CA GLY A 280 4.27 -23.02 -14.98
C GLY A 280 5.34 -24.06 -14.60
N GLN A 281 5.05 -25.34 -14.85
CA GLN A 281 5.99 -26.44 -14.57
C GLN A 281 7.28 -26.32 -15.37
N MET A 282 7.19 -25.95 -16.67
CA MET A 282 8.37 -25.76 -17.51
C MET A 282 9.24 -24.59 -17.04
N ILE A 283 8.64 -23.50 -16.55
CA ILE A 283 9.38 -22.36 -15.98
C ILE A 283 10.11 -22.80 -14.70
N VAL A 284 9.45 -23.57 -13.84
CA VAL A 284 10.03 -24.09 -12.59
C VAL A 284 11.17 -25.07 -12.86
N GLU A 285 11.00 -25.99 -13.81
CA GLU A 285 12.06 -26.93 -14.22
C GLU A 285 13.27 -26.19 -14.79
N SER A 286 13.05 -25.16 -15.63
CA SER A 286 14.12 -24.37 -16.24
C SER A 286 14.94 -23.55 -15.24
N TYR A 287 14.37 -23.21 -14.08
CA TYR A 287 15.07 -22.43 -13.05
C TYR A 287 16.37 -23.10 -12.58
N ARG A 288 16.41 -24.44 -12.55
CA ARG A 288 17.57 -25.20 -12.09
C ARG A 288 18.75 -25.13 -13.06
N ASP A 289 18.46 -25.14 -14.36
CA ASP A 289 19.48 -25.16 -15.41
C ASP A 289 19.87 -23.74 -15.87
N HIS A 290 18.90 -22.82 -15.91
CA HIS A 290 19.05 -21.46 -16.46
C HIS A 290 18.33 -20.41 -15.60
N PRO A 291 18.86 -20.04 -14.42
CA PRO A 291 18.17 -19.16 -13.48
C PRO A 291 17.96 -17.75 -14.03
N THR A 292 18.92 -17.20 -14.78
CA THR A 292 18.83 -15.82 -15.33
C THR A 292 17.72 -15.71 -16.39
N ALA A 293 17.68 -16.63 -17.36
CA ALA A 293 16.66 -16.66 -18.40
C ALA A 293 15.25 -16.90 -17.84
N THR A 294 15.14 -17.69 -16.77
CA THR A 294 13.88 -17.93 -16.07
C THR A 294 13.38 -16.66 -15.39
N ARG A 295 14.25 -15.92 -14.70
CA ARG A 295 13.92 -14.64 -14.06
C ARG A 295 13.43 -13.60 -15.07
N GLU A 296 14.14 -13.44 -16.19
CA GLU A 296 13.73 -12.54 -17.27
C GLU A 296 12.35 -12.91 -17.85
N THR A 297 12.07 -14.20 -17.96
CA THR A 297 10.80 -14.69 -18.48
C THR A 297 9.66 -14.42 -17.49
N ILE A 298 9.89 -14.65 -16.20
CA ILE A 298 8.94 -14.33 -15.14
C ILE A 298 8.65 -12.82 -15.10
N ASP A 299 9.68 -11.98 -15.13
CA ASP A 299 9.54 -10.51 -15.17
C ASP A 299 8.75 -10.06 -16.40
N TYR A 300 8.99 -10.69 -17.56
CA TYR A 300 8.24 -10.43 -18.78
C TYR A 300 6.75 -10.80 -18.64
N LEU A 301 6.44 -11.97 -18.09
CA LEU A 301 5.07 -12.42 -17.87
C LEU A 301 4.31 -11.50 -16.91
N ILE A 302 4.97 -10.98 -15.88
CA ILE A 302 4.38 -10.05 -14.92
C ILE A 302 4.09 -8.68 -15.56
N SER A 303 5.06 -8.15 -16.30
CA SER A 303 5.05 -6.75 -16.75
C SER A 303 4.43 -6.51 -18.12
N SER A 304 4.37 -7.54 -18.97
CA SER A 304 4.08 -7.38 -20.41
C SER A 304 3.02 -8.35 -20.95
N THR A 305 2.35 -9.12 -20.09
CA THR A 305 1.33 -10.10 -20.50
C THR A 305 0.17 -10.18 -19.50
N ASN A 306 -0.92 -10.85 -19.89
CA ASN A 306 -2.04 -11.17 -18.99
C ASN A 306 -1.84 -12.49 -18.18
N GLN A 307 -0.66 -13.11 -18.25
CA GLN A 307 -0.33 -14.41 -17.63
C GLN A 307 0.31 -14.29 -16.24
N GLN A 308 -0.04 -13.23 -15.49
CA GLN A 308 0.50 -12.95 -14.15
C GLN A 308 0.27 -14.11 -13.16
N LYS A 309 -0.86 -14.82 -13.28
CA LYS A 309 -1.18 -15.99 -12.46
C LYS A 309 -0.19 -17.15 -12.65
N VAL A 310 0.26 -17.39 -13.88
CA VAL A 310 1.22 -18.46 -14.19
C VAL A 310 2.60 -18.10 -13.65
N ALA A 311 3.01 -16.83 -13.78
CA ALA A 311 4.25 -16.34 -13.19
C ALA A 311 4.24 -16.43 -11.66
N ALA A 312 3.11 -16.10 -11.02
CA ALA A 312 2.94 -16.21 -9.57
C ALA A 312 3.02 -17.66 -9.08
N GLN A 313 2.37 -18.60 -9.77
CA GLN A 313 2.47 -20.03 -9.46
C GLN A 313 3.91 -20.55 -9.62
N ALA A 314 4.59 -20.17 -10.68
CA ALA A 314 5.99 -20.57 -10.90
C ALA A 314 6.93 -20.02 -9.82
N ILE A 315 6.77 -18.74 -9.43
CA ILE A 315 7.54 -18.16 -8.31
C ILE A 315 7.26 -18.91 -7.01
N LEU A 316 6.00 -19.26 -6.73
CA LEU A 316 5.61 -19.98 -5.51
C LEU A 316 6.25 -21.38 -5.47
N GLU A 317 6.26 -22.10 -6.59
CA GLU A 317 6.88 -23.42 -6.71
C GLU A 317 8.42 -23.36 -6.66
N ILE A 318 9.04 -22.36 -7.28
CA ILE A 318 10.50 -22.10 -7.17
C ILE A 318 10.85 -21.79 -5.71
N GLY A 319 10.07 -20.90 -5.06
CA GLY A 319 10.25 -20.57 -3.64
C GLY A 319 10.13 -21.82 -2.76
N ARG A 320 9.15 -22.68 -3.01
CA ARG A 320 9.01 -23.97 -2.32
C ARG A 320 10.24 -24.86 -2.49
N ASP A 321 10.73 -25.05 -3.71
CA ASP A 321 11.91 -25.89 -3.98
C ASP A 321 13.14 -25.34 -3.23
N ILE A 322 13.37 -24.03 -3.33
CA ILE A 322 14.48 -23.34 -2.65
C ILE A 322 14.37 -23.49 -1.12
N PHE A 323 13.22 -23.16 -0.53
CA PHE A 323 13.04 -23.22 0.92
C PHE A 323 13.10 -24.64 1.48
N SER A 324 12.64 -25.64 0.72
CA SER A 324 12.63 -27.04 1.14
C SER A 324 14.03 -27.65 1.27
N ARG A 325 15.03 -27.06 0.59
CA ARG A 325 16.42 -27.53 0.57
C ARG A 325 17.25 -27.02 1.74
N CYS A 326 16.79 -26.01 2.48
CA CYS A 326 17.51 -25.50 3.63
C CYS A 326 17.55 -26.53 4.76
N GLN A 327 18.76 -26.86 5.21
CA GLN A 327 18.99 -27.81 6.30
C GLN A 327 19.71 -27.15 7.49
N ARG A 328 20.39 -26.03 7.27
CA ARG A 328 21.16 -25.31 8.28
C ARG A 328 20.77 -23.83 8.33
N LEU A 329 21.17 -23.17 9.43
CA LEU A 329 21.01 -21.73 9.61
C LEU A 329 21.71 -20.93 8.50
N SER A 330 22.92 -21.36 8.12
CA SER A 330 23.72 -20.75 7.04
C SER A 330 22.97 -20.71 5.71
N ASP A 331 22.23 -21.77 5.41
CA ASP A 331 21.50 -21.89 4.14
C ASP A 331 20.40 -20.82 4.08
N ILE A 332 19.70 -20.58 5.21
CA ILE A 332 18.64 -19.55 5.33
C ILE A 332 19.24 -18.14 5.17
N VAL A 333 20.42 -17.89 5.73
CA VAL A 333 21.11 -16.60 5.56
C VAL A 333 21.47 -16.37 4.09
N GLU A 334 22.01 -17.38 3.41
CA GLU A 334 22.42 -17.31 1.99
C GLU A 334 21.23 -17.08 1.05
N LEU A 335 20.04 -17.61 1.39
CA LEU A 335 18.81 -17.40 0.61
C LEU A 335 18.46 -15.93 0.41
N THR A 336 18.81 -15.06 1.36
CA THR A 336 18.56 -13.61 1.24
C THR A 336 19.19 -13.05 -0.03
N HIS A 337 20.38 -13.53 -0.43
CA HIS A 337 21.03 -13.12 -1.67
C HIS A 337 20.41 -13.76 -2.91
N GLN A 338 20.00 -15.03 -2.81
CA GLN A 338 19.45 -15.79 -3.95
C GLN A 338 18.04 -15.34 -4.34
N LEU A 339 17.27 -14.75 -3.42
CA LEU A 339 15.88 -14.34 -3.62
C LEU A 339 15.70 -12.83 -3.83
N THR A 340 16.79 -12.06 -3.89
CA THR A 340 16.78 -10.60 -4.16
C THR A 340 16.03 -10.20 -5.44
N TRP A 341 15.92 -11.11 -6.41
CA TRP A 341 15.22 -10.87 -7.67
C TRP A 341 13.69 -10.88 -7.55
N ILE A 342 13.14 -11.48 -6.48
CA ILE A 342 11.70 -11.46 -6.20
C ILE A 342 11.38 -10.08 -5.61
N ARG A 343 10.92 -9.16 -6.46
CA ARG A 343 10.66 -7.77 -6.06
C ARG A 343 9.52 -7.68 -5.05
N SER A 344 9.69 -6.82 -4.05
CA SER A 344 8.62 -6.33 -3.20
C SER A 344 8.07 -5.01 -3.78
N PRO A 345 6.74 -4.83 -3.92
CA PRO A 345 5.68 -5.72 -3.47
C PRO A 345 5.44 -6.87 -4.45
N ALA A 346 5.32 -8.08 -3.91
CA ALA A 346 4.81 -9.22 -4.68
C ALA A 346 3.38 -8.87 -5.15
N PRO A 347 3.02 -9.11 -6.42
CA PRO A 347 1.68 -8.80 -6.90
C PRO A 347 0.57 -9.46 -6.06
N LYS A 348 -0.67 -8.96 -6.16
CA LYS A 348 -1.77 -9.41 -5.29
C LYS A 348 -2.07 -10.91 -5.41
N GLU A 349 -1.68 -11.54 -6.51
CA GLU A 349 -1.82 -12.99 -6.74
C GLU A 349 -0.84 -13.87 -5.94
N TYR A 350 0.19 -13.29 -5.29
CA TYR A 350 1.32 -14.03 -4.71
C TYR A 350 1.05 -14.57 -3.30
N GLY A 351 -0.10 -14.22 -2.72
CA GLY A 351 -0.40 -14.52 -1.32
C GLY A 351 0.52 -13.80 -0.34
N THR A 352 0.12 -13.76 0.92
CA THR A 352 0.86 -13.09 2.00
C THR A 352 2.08 -13.88 2.48
N VAL A 353 2.21 -15.15 2.07
CA VAL A 353 3.12 -16.13 2.68
C VAL A 353 4.57 -15.93 2.24
N LEU A 354 4.83 -15.74 0.94
CA LEU A 354 6.19 -15.61 0.41
C LEU A 354 6.93 -14.38 0.95
N PRO A 355 6.32 -13.17 1.01
CA PRO A 355 6.93 -12.01 1.64
C PRO A 355 7.30 -12.26 3.11
N GLN A 356 6.43 -12.92 3.87
CA GLN A 356 6.69 -13.24 5.28
C GLN A 356 7.91 -14.16 5.46
N PHE A 357 8.13 -15.13 4.57
CA PHE A 357 9.37 -15.93 4.57
C PHE A 357 10.61 -15.10 4.26
N LEU A 358 10.53 -14.12 3.36
CA LEU A 358 11.65 -13.24 3.04
C LEU A 358 12.01 -12.33 4.23
N ASP A 359 11.01 -11.79 4.93
CA ASP A 359 11.22 -11.00 6.15
C ASP A 359 11.89 -11.84 7.25
N ILE A 360 11.49 -13.12 7.37
CA ILE A 360 12.12 -14.07 8.29
C ILE A 360 13.58 -14.33 7.91
N CYS A 361 13.91 -14.54 6.63
CA CYS A 361 15.30 -14.68 6.18
C CYS A 361 16.14 -13.45 6.55
N GLN A 362 15.60 -12.26 6.36
CA GLN A 362 16.29 -11.01 6.72
C GLN A 362 16.51 -10.91 8.23
N GLY A 363 15.52 -11.28 9.05
CA GLY A 363 15.66 -11.34 10.51
C GLY A 363 16.73 -12.35 10.96
N VAL A 364 16.78 -13.51 10.32
CA VAL A 364 17.81 -14.54 10.58
C VAL A 364 19.21 -14.03 10.23
N ARG A 365 19.36 -13.34 9.09
CA ARG A 365 20.62 -12.71 8.69
C ARG A 365 21.07 -11.65 9.69
N ALA A 366 20.17 -10.77 10.12
CA ALA A 366 20.49 -9.76 11.12
C ALA A 366 20.95 -10.38 12.45
N ALA A 367 20.37 -11.52 12.82
CA ALA A 367 20.82 -12.26 14.00
C ALA A 367 22.19 -12.91 13.81
N ASP A 368 22.52 -13.41 12.61
CA ASP A 368 23.83 -14.01 12.32
C ASP A 368 24.96 -12.97 12.26
N GLU A 369 24.69 -11.78 11.72
CA GLU A 369 25.65 -10.67 11.63
C GLU A 369 25.88 -9.95 12.98
N ALA A 370 25.12 -10.28 14.03
CA ALA A 370 25.27 -9.63 15.33
C ALA A 370 26.59 -9.98 16.04
N THR A 371 27.09 -9.04 16.84
CA THR A 371 28.47 -9.08 17.39
C THR A 371 28.67 -10.07 18.53
N SER A 372 27.67 -10.32 19.39
CA SER A 372 27.80 -11.20 20.56
C SER A 372 26.86 -12.40 20.52
N PRO A 373 27.26 -13.58 21.07
CA PRO A 373 26.40 -14.77 21.13
C PRO A 373 25.05 -14.52 21.80
N TYR A 374 25.02 -13.71 22.86
CA TYR A 374 23.77 -13.30 23.51
C TYR A 374 22.87 -12.48 22.57
N ARG A 375 23.45 -11.52 21.84
CA ARG A 375 22.71 -10.71 20.87
C ARG A 375 22.20 -11.53 19.69
N LYS A 376 22.98 -12.52 19.22
CA LYS A 376 22.51 -13.50 18.22
C LYS A 376 21.31 -14.29 18.74
N TYR A 377 21.40 -14.80 19.97
CA TYR A 377 20.31 -15.51 20.64
C TYR A 377 19.03 -14.66 20.77
N GLU A 378 19.17 -13.41 21.20
CA GLU A 378 18.06 -12.48 21.39
C GLU A 378 17.38 -12.13 20.06
N LEU A 379 18.16 -11.77 19.03
CA LEU A 379 17.63 -11.40 17.73
C LEU A 379 16.95 -12.55 17.00
N LEU A 380 17.35 -13.80 17.25
CA LEU A 380 16.66 -14.98 16.70
C LEU A 380 15.24 -15.19 17.24
N ASN A 381 14.87 -14.59 18.39
CA ASN A 381 13.49 -14.70 18.88
C ASN A 381 12.46 -14.09 17.91
N ILE A 382 12.84 -13.02 17.22
CA ILE A 382 11.95 -12.30 16.29
C ILE A 382 11.55 -13.20 15.11
N PRO A 383 12.48 -13.77 14.31
CA PRO A 383 12.13 -14.67 13.22
C PRO A 383 11.47 -15.97 13.71
N ILE A 384 11.81 -16.49 14.89
CA ILE A 384 11.13 -17.67 15.47
C ILE A 384 9.66 -17.38 15.76
N LYS A 385 9.36 -16.25 16.41
CA LYS A 385 7.97 -15.85 16.72
C LYS A 385 7.18 -15.61 15.43
N ALA A 386 7.74 -14.86 14.49
CA ALA A 386 7.12 -14.60 13.19
C ALA A 386 6.84 -15.90 12.41
N LEU A 387 7.77 -16.87 12.44
CA LEU A 387 7.59 -18.17 11.81
C LEU A 387 6.52 -19.03 12.51
N GLY A 388 6.43 -18.94 13.84
CA GLY A 388 5.36 -19.57 14.62
C GLY A 388 3.97 -18.98 14.32
N GLU A 389 3.87 -17.66 14.24
CA GLU A 389 2.63 -16.97 13.83
C GLU A 389 2.24 -17.33 12.39
N LEU A 390 3.21 -17.37 11.48
CA LEU A 390 3.02 -17.82 10.11
C LEU A 390 2.51 -19.27 10.06
N LYS A 391 3.11 -20.20 10.82
CA LYS A 391 2.65 -21.60 10.93
C LYS A 391 1.19 -21.66 11.37
N ASN A 392 0.81 -20.90 12.40
CA ASN A 392 -0.56 -20.87 12.90
C ASN A 392 -1.51 -20.29 11.84
N SER A 393 -1.14 -19.19 11.18
CA SER A 393 -1.95 -18.61 10.10
C SER A 393 -2.15 -19.56 8.92
N LEU A 394 -1.13 -20.37 8.60
CA LEU A 394 -1.21 -21.39 7.55
C LEU A 394 -2.14 -22.55 7.97
N ALA A 395 -2.11 -22.96 9.24
CA ALA A 395 -2.98 -24.01 9.76
C ALA A 395 -4.47 -23.63 9.79
N PHE A 396 -4.78 -22.35 10.06
CA PHE A 396 -6.15 -21.82 10.08
C PHE A 396 -6.58 -21.13 8.78
N GLY A 397 -5.72 -21.12 7.76
CA GLY A 397 -5.97 -20.46 6.49
C GLY A 397 -6.99 -21.20 5.63
N THR A 398 -7.73 -20.46 4.80
CA THR A 398 -8.75 -21.03 3.89
C THR A 398 -8.17 -21.87 2.74
N ASN A 399 -6.85 -21.85 2.53
CA ASN A 399 -6.20 -22.43 1.36
C ASN A 399 -5.33 -23.65 1.73
N ALA A 400 -5.96 -24.83 1.86
CA ALA A 400 -5.33 -26.08 2.30
C ALA A 400 -4.11 -26.51 1.46
N ALA A 401 -4.09 -26.18 0.16
CA ALA A 401 -2.95 -26.46 -0.71
C ALA A 401 -1.70 -25.66 -0.31
N VAL A 402 -1.85 -24.36 0.00
CA VAL A 402 -0.74 -23.50 0.43
C VAL A 402 -0.26 -23.90 1.82
N ALA A 403 -1.18 -24.24 2.72
CA ALA A 403 -0.87 -24.77 4.05
C ALA A 403 -0.03 -26.05 3.99
N THR A 404 -0.39 -26.98 3.09
CA THR A 404 0.37 -28.22 2.88
C THR A 404 1.73 -27.95 2.24
N MET A 405 1.82 -26.99 1.30
CA MET A 405 3.08 -26.67 0.61
C MET A 405 4.11 -25.99 1.49
N PHE A 406 3.70 -25.07 2.36
CA PHE A 406 4.62 -24.26 3.18
C PHE A 406 4.65 -24.67 4.65
N GLY A 407 3.64 -25.40 5.15
CA GLY A 407 3.56 -25.81 6.54
C GLY A 407 4.72 -26.71 6.97
N SER A 408 5.06 -27.72 6.17
CA SER A 408 6.20 -28.62 6.46
C SER A 408 7.54 -27.87 6.43
N THR A 409 7.65 -26.87 5.56
CA THR A 409 8.85 -26.03 5.44
C THR A 409 8.98 -25.10 6.64
N ALA A 410 7.88 -24.46 7.05
CA ALA A 410 7.84 -23.60 8.23
C ALA A 410 8.20 -24.38 9.50
N GLU A 411 7.68 -25.61 9.66
CA GLU A 411 7.99 -26.47 10.80
C GLU A 411 9.46 -26.89 10.83
N ARG A 412 10.03 -27.25 9.67
CA ARG A 412 11.45 -27.58 9.57
C ARG A 412 12.33 -26.38 9.92
N TRP A 413 12.03 -25.20 9.37
CA TRP A 413 12.77 -23.98 9.66
C TRP A 413 12.67 -23.60 11.14
N LEU A 414 11.49 -23.74 11.75
CA LEU A 414 11.30 -23.48 13.17
C LEU A 414 12.17 -24.42 14.01
N THR A 415 12.26 -25.70 13.64
CA THR A 415 13.17 -26.66 14.30
C THR A 415 14.63 -26.26 14.15
N ILE A 416 15.06 -25.81 12.96
CA ILE A 416 16.43 -25.33 12.70
C ILE A 416 16.74 -24.10 13.55
N LEU A 417 15.86 -23.11 13.55
CA LEU A 417 16.04 -21.86 14.29
C LEU A 417 16.03 -22.08 15.80
N GLU A 418 15.12 -22.90 16.33
CA GLU A 418 15.08 -23.26 17.74
C GLU A 418 16.34 -24.02 18.17
N THR A 419 16.84 -24.93 17.32
CA THR A 419 18.09 -25.67 17.61
C THR A 419 19.29 -24.72 17.63
N ALA A 420 19.39 -23.82 16.64
CA ALA A 420 20.43 -22.79 16.61
C ALA A 420 20.34 -21.86 17.83
N GLN A 421 19.12 -21.48 18.21
CA GLN A 421 18.88 -20.66 19.39
C GLN A 421 19.31 -21.36 20.68
N ARG A 422 19.02 -22.66 20.85
CA ARG A 422 19.48 -23.43 22.03
C ARG A 422 21.01 -23.49 22.10
N ASN A 423 21.68 -23.68 20.97
CA ASN A 423 23.15 -23.68 20.91
C ASN A 423 23.73 -22.30 21.26
N LEU A 424 23.15 -21.23 20.72
CA LEU A 424 23.56 -19.85 21.03
C LEU A 424 23.27 -19.50 22.49
N ALA A 425 22.17 -19.98 23.08
CA ALA A 425 21.88 -19.83 24.49
C ALA A 425 22.96 -20.50 25.35
N GLN A 426 23.40 -21.71 24.99
CA GLN A 426 24.51 -22.39 25.68
C GLN A 426 25.83 -21.62 25.53
N GLN A 427 26.14 -21.09 24.35
CA GLN A 427 27.33 -20.26 24.13
C GLN A 427 27.27 -18.93 24.90
N ALA A 428 26.09 -18.30 24.99
CA ALA A 428 25.88 -17.10 25.77
C ALA A 428 26.03 -17.36 27.29
N LEU A 429 25.56 -18.53 27.76
CA LEU A 429 25.80 -18.96 29.14
C LEU A 429 27.31 -19.18 29.41
N GLN A 430 28.06 -19.67 28.42
CA GLN A 430 29.51 -19.85 28.53
C GLN A 430 30.29 -18.53 28.44
N SER A 431 29.82 -17.55 27.65
CA SER A 431 30.47 -16.25 27.53
C SER A 431 30.33 -15.39 28.79
N LYS A 432 29.39 -15.75 29.70
CA LYS A 432 29.14 -15.08 30.98
C LYS A 432 28.94 -13.55 30.84
N GLU A 433 28.51 -13.10 29.65
CA GLU A 433 28.19 -11.69 29.40
C GLU A 433 27.00 -11.29 30.28
N ILE A 434 27.01 -10.03 30.72
CA ILE A 434 25.92 -9.46 31.48
C ILE A 434 24.80 -9.11 30.50
N SER A 435 23.62 -9.68 30.69
CA SER A 435 22.45 -9.36 29.89
C SER A 435 22.07 -7.88 30.01
N GLN A 436 21.85 -7.22 28.87
CA GLN A 436 21.39 -5.84 28.86
C GLN A 436 19.92 -5.78 29.29
N VAL A 437 19.69 -5.33 30.52
CA VAL A 437 18.35 -5.27 31.13
C VAL A 437 17.79 -3.86 31.17
N TYR A 438 18.63 -2.84 30.94
CA TYR A 438 18.22 -1.45 30.94
C TYR A 438 17.71 -1.04 29.55
N ILE A 439 16.65 -0.25 29.51
CA ILE A 439 15.99 0.22 28.30
C ILE A 439 15.93 1.75 28.36
N ALA A 440 16.87 2.40 27.68
CA ALA A 440 16.90 3.85 27.56
C ALA A 440 16.10 4.32 26.33
N GLY A 441 15.27 5.35 26.52
CA GLY A 441 14.64 6.12 25.45
C GLY A 441 13.22 5.70 25.10
N ASN A 442 12.99 4.41 24.84
CA ASN A 442 11.66 3.92 24.46
C ASN A 442 10.70 3.87 25.65
N SER A 443 9.40 4.06 25.40
CA SER A 443 8.37 3.82 26.42
C SER A 443 8.31 2.32 26.73
N LEU A 444 8.22 1.99 28.02
CA LEU A 444 8.21 0.61 28.47
C LEU A 444 6.87 -0.03 28.12
N ASP A 445 6.91 -1.17 27.44
CA ASP A 445 5.74 -1.98 27.15
C ASP A 445 5.61 -3.11 28.19
N PRO A 446 4.46 -3.30 28.85
CA PRO A 446 4.27 -4.36 29.84
C PRO A 446 4.65 -5.76 29.37
N GLU A 447 4.43 -6.10 28.09
CA GLU A 447 4.72 -7.44 27.57
C GLU A 447 6.23 -7.72 27.50
N THR A 448 7.02 -6.70 27.14
CA THR A 448 8.46 -6.82 26.91
C THR A 448 9.28 -6.41 28.13
N ALA A 449 8.91 -5.30 28.76
CA ALA A 449 9.63 -4.70 29.87
C ALA A 449 9.31 -5.38 31.22
N LYS A 450 8.17 -6.07 31.37
CA LYS A 450 7.77 -6.85 32.55
C LYS A 450 7.97 -6.10 33.88
N SER A 451 8.95 -6.48 34.69
CA SER A 451 9.22 -5.93 36.03
C SER A 451 10.07 -4.66 36.04
N ARG A 452 10.51 -4.16 34.87
CA ARG A 452 11.41 -3.00 34.76
C ARG A 452 10.74 -1.68 35.09
N PHE A 453 9.42 -1.60 35.06
CA PHE A 453 8.68 -0.43 35.52
C PHE A 453 8.62 -0.44 37.05
N LYS A 454 9.30 0.52 37.70
CA LYS A 454 9.41 0.65 39.15
C LYS A 454 8.74 1.93 39.65
N GLY A 455 8.23 1.85 40.88
CA GLY A 455 7.63 2.99 41.55
C GLY A 455 6.27 3.45 41.03
N ARG A 456 5.91 4.70 41.35
CA ARG A 456 4.68 5.40 40.90
C ARG A 456 3.37 4.81 41.43
N ILE A 457 3.45 4.06 42.53
CA ILE A 457 2.28 3.41 43.13
C ILE A 457 1.29 4.45 43.68
N ASP A 458 1.81 5.57 44.17
CA ASP A 458 1.07 6.76 44.58
C ASP A 458 0.19 7.30 43.44
N ILE A 459 0.76 7.52 42.25
CA ILE A 459 0.04 8.05 41.08
C ILE A 459 -1.08 7.09 40.66
N PHE A 460 -0.80 5.78 40.58
CA PHE A 460 -1.84 4.80 40.21
C PHE A 460 -2.98 4.77 41.22
N ARG A 461 -2.65 4.85 42.52
CA ARG A 461 -3.64 4.90 43.60
C ARG A 461 -4.49 6.17 43.52
N GLU A 462 -3.90 7.32 43.22
CA GLU A 462 -4.65 8.56 43.04
C GLU A 462 -5.59 8.48 41.83
N ILE A 463 -5.11 8.00 40.68
CA ILE A 463 -5.94 7.78 39.48
C ILE A 463 -7.12 6.86 39.80
N GLU A 464 -6.87 5.76 40.50
CA GLU A 464 -7.91 4.81 40.92
C GLU A 464 -8.94 5.48 41.85
N ASN A 465 -8.48 6.17 42.90
CA ASN A 465 -9.35 6.85 43.86
C ASN A 465 -10.22 7.92 43.20
N PHE A 466 -9.66 8.73 42.29
CA PHE A 466 -10.43 9.75 41.59
C PHE A 466 -11.41 9.17 40.58
N THR A 467 -11.04 8.11 39.87
CA THR A 467 -11.91 7.45 38.88
C THR A 467 -13.12 6.78 39.57
N LEU A 468 -12.92 6.18 40.75
CA LEU A 468 -13.99 5.53 41.53
C LEU A 468 -14.85 6.50 42.34
N SER A 469 -14.55 7.80 42.34
CA SER A 469 -15.34 8.79 43.09
C SER A 469 -16.74 8.98 42.50
N GLU A 470 -17.70 9.46 43.30
CA GLU A 470 -19.08 9.69 42.85
C GLU A 470 -19.18 10.71 41.71
N GLN A 471 -18.26 11.67 41.68
CA GLN A 471 -18.13 12.66 40.62
C GLN A 471 -16.67 12.67 40.14
N PRO A 472 -16.31 11.78 39.19
CA PRO A 472 -14.94 11.67 38.74
C PRO A 472 -14.48 12.98 38.09
N PRO A 473 -13.39 13.59 38.60
CA PRO A 473 -12.85 14.80 38.01
C PRO A 473 -12.08 14.48 36.72
N VAL A 474 -11.78 15.52 35.95
CA VAL A 474 -10.77 15.42 34.90
C VAL A 474 -9.41 15.22 35.54
N LEU A 475 -8.62 14.28 35.03
CA LEU A 475 -7.25 14.08 35.48
C LEU A 475 -6.27 14.69 34.49
N LEU A 476 -5.26 15.41 34.99
CA LEU A 476 -4.15 15.92 34.19
C LEU A 476 -2.85 15.34 34.73
N LEU A 477 -2.31 14.33 34.05
CA LEU A 477 -0.99 13.78 34.31
C LEU A 477 0.07 14.63 33.59
N TYR A 478 0.82 15.42 34.34
CA TYR A 478 1.83 16.31 33.76
C TYR A 478 3.21 16.04 34.36
N GLY A 479 4.26 16.30 33.59
CA GLY A 479 5.63 16.14 34.06
C GLY A 479 6.63 16.35 32.95
N GLY A 480 7.92 16.43 33.32
CA GLY A 480 9.01 16.61 32.37
C GLY A 480 9.05 15.55 31.27
N ARG A 481 9.75 15.83 30.16
CA ARG A 481 9.96 14.83 29.12
C ARG A 481 10.82 13.69 29.67
N ARG A 482 10.55 12.45 29.23
CA ARG A 482 11.25 11.24 29.68
C ARG A 482 11.11 10.89 31.17
N THR A 483 10.11 11.41 31.88
CA THR A 483 9.78 10.98 33.27
C THR A 483 8.98 9.68 33.36
N GLY A 484 8.57 9.12 32.20
CA GLY A 484 7.88 7.82 32.13
C GLY A 484 6.35 7.90 32.03
N LYS A 485 5.77 9.05 31.64
CA LYS A 485 4.31 9.24 31.51
C LYS A 485 3.64 8.18 30.63
N THR A 486 4.04 8.07 29.36
CA THR A 486 3.51 7.06 28.43
C THR A 486 3.72 5.64 28.94
N SER A 487 4.86 5.35 29.58
CA SER A 487 5.11 4.05 30.22
C SER A 487 4.10 3.79 31.35
N ALA A 488 3.83 4.77 32.21
CA ALA A 488 2.86 4.63 33.29
C ALA A 488 1.44 4.38 32.74
N LEU A 489 1.03 5.07 31.68
CA LEU A 489 -0.26 4.85 31.02
C LEU A 489 -0.38 3.43 30.44
N LYS A 490 0.70 2.88 29.86
CA LYS A 490 0.72 1.50 29.37
C LYS A 490 0.64 0.46 30.49
N TYR A 491 1.23 0.75 31.65
CA TYR A 491 1.18 -0.14 32.84
C TYR A 491 -0.10 -0.01 33.65
N LEU A 492 -0.91 1.03 33.40
CA LEU A 492 -2.15 1.29 34.12
C LEU A 492 -3.10 0.06 34.19
N PRO A 493 -3.37 -0.69 33.09
CA PRO A 493 -4.23 -1.88 33.13
C PRO A 493 -3.77 -2.99 34.09
N TYR A 494 -2.47 -3.00 34.44
CA TYR A 494 -1.84 -4.01 35.30
C TYR A 494 -1.72 -3.56 36.76
N LYS A 495 -1.95 -2.27 37.03
CA LYS A 495 -1.68 -1.64 38.34
C LYS A 495 -2.93 -1.14 39.04
N ILE A 496 -4.06 -1.02 38.34
CA ILE A 496 -5.35 -0.59 38.91
C ILE A 496 -6.37 -1.73 38.95
N VAL A 497 -7.48 -1.53 39.66
CA VAL A 497 -8.54 -2.53 39.76
C VAL A 497 -9.20 -2.86 38.41
N PRO A 498 -9.58 -4.13 38.16
CA PRO A 498 -10.17 -4.57 36.89
C PRO A 498 -11.53 -3.96 36.52
N ASN A 499 -12.16 -3.20 37.43
CA ASN A 499 -13.40 -2.47 37.16
C ASN A 499 -13.13 -1.23 36.29
N ILE A 500 -11.95 -0.63 36.41
CA ILE A 500 -11.52 0.48 35.59
C ILE A 500 -10.89 -0.08 34.31
N VAL A 501 -11.36 0.40 33.17
CA VAL A 501 -10.94 0.02 31.83
C VAL A 501 -10.17 1.19 31.23
N PRO A 502 -8.83 1.21 31.34
CA PRO A 502 -8.03 2.28 30.76
C PRO A 502 -7.86 2.10 29.26
N LEU A 503 -8.24 3.12 28.51
CA LEU A 503 -8.20 3.15 27.05
C LEU A 503 -7.19 4.20 26.63
N LEU A 504 -5.99 3.76 26.28
CA LEU A 504 -4.90 4.62 25.84
C LEU A 504 -5.09 5.04 24.38
N VAL A 505 -5.08 6.35 24.14
CA VAL A 505 -5.14 6.96 22.82
C VAL A 505 -3.94 7.89 22.69
N ASP A 506 -3.13 7.64 21.66
CA ASP A 506 -1.99 8.46 21.28
C ASP A 506 -2.43 9.50 20.25
N LEU A 507 -2.41 10.77 20.66
CA LEU A 507 -2.81 11.89 19.82
C LEU A 507 -1.70 12.40 18.91
N GLN A 508 -0.47 11.89 19.03
CA GLN A 508 0.63 12.23 18.13
C GLN A 508 0.31 11.79 16.69
N GLY A 509 -0.29 10.60 16.52
CA GLY A 509 -0.78 10.13 15.21
C GLY A 509 -2.09 10.81 14.76
N ALA A 510 -2.83 11.42 15.68
CA ALA A 510 -4.08 12.13 15.37
C ALA A 510 -3.84 13.51 14.74
N ALA A 511 -2.70 14.15 14.98
CA ALA A 511 -2.30 15.38 14.31
C ALA A 511 -2.14 15.24 12.78
N SER A 512 -1.99 14.01 12.27
CA SER A 512 -1.98 13.73 10.83
C SER A 512 -3.37 13.81 10.18
N ALA A 513 -4.44 13.75 10.99
CA ALA A 513 -5.80 13.89 10.49
C ALA A 513 -6.11 15.37 10.25
N THR A 514 -6.14 15.78 8.98
CA THR A 514 -6.48 17.15 8.56
C THR A 514 -7.99 17.45 8.64
N THR A 515 -8.81 16.47 9.02
CA THR A 515 -10.28 16.58 9.07
C THR A 515 -10.86 16.08 10.38
N LEU A 516 -11.99 16.66 10.78
CA LEU A 516 -12.76 16.24 11.97
C LEU A 516 -13.24 14.78 11.88
N GLN A 517 -13.60 14.32 10.68
CA GLN A 517 -13.95 12.92 10.43
C GLN A 517 -12.74 12.01 10.67
N GLY A 518 -11.57 12.34 10.09
CA GLY A 518 -10.37 11.54 10.26
C GLY A 518 -9.92 11.45 11.73
N LEU A 519 -10.07 12.54 12.50
CA LEU A 519 -9.83 12.52 13.94
C LEU A 519 -10.79 11.55 14.64
N ALA A 520 -12.08 11.62 14.35
CA ALA A 520 -13.07 10.75 14.98
C ALA A 520 -12.87 9.26 14.64
N GLU A 521 -12.55 8.95 13.38
CA GLU A 521 -12.21 7.59 12.93
C GLU A 521 -10.98 7.05 13.64
N ASN A 522 -9.94 7.89 13.78
CA ASN A 522 -8.72 7.52 14.49
C ASN A 522 -8.97 7.27 15.98
N LEU A 523 -9.73 8.16 16.65
CA LEU A 523 -10.12 7.99 18.05
C LEU A 523 -10.86 6.66 18.26
N ALA A 524 -11.88 6.36 17.46
CA ALA A 524 -12.61 5.11 17.59
C ALA A 524 -11.72 3.89 17.35
N LYS A 525 -10.88 3.93 16.32
CA LYS A 525 -9.94 2.83 16.01
C LYS A 525 -8.99 2.57 17.17
N GLN A 526 -8.38 3.63 17.72
CA GLN A 526 -7.43 3.51 18.83
C GLN A 526 -8.12 3.02 20.11
N ILE A 527 -9.34 3.47 20.41
CA ILE A 527 -10.12 2.98 21.55
C ILE A 527 -10.40 1.46 21.42
N ILE A 528 -10.85 1.01 20.24
CA ILE A 528 -11.09 -0.42 19.97
C ILE A 528 -9.80 -1.23 20.11
N GLU A 529 -8.70 -0.73 19.57
CA GLU A 529 -7.41 -1.40 19.62
C GLU A 529 -6.83 -1.45 21.05
N ALA A 530 -6.95 -0.36 21.81
CA ALA A 530 -6.58 -0.31 23.21
C ALA A 530 -7.37 -1.34 24.04
N ALA A 531 -8.68 -1.45 23.82
CA ALA A 531 -9.53 -2.42 24.50
C ALA A 531 -9.15 -3.88 24.21
N ARG A 532 -8.66 -4.16 23.00
CA ARG A 532 -8.18 -5.51 22.61
C ARG A 532 -6.84 -5.87 23.22
N ARG A 533 -5.97 -4.88 23.45
CA ARG A 533 -4.63 -5.06 24.04
C ARG A 533 -4.64 -5.13 25.57
N LEU A 534 -5.80 -4.98 26.21
CA LEU A 534 -5.91 -5.13 27.66
C LEU A 534 -5.57 -6.56 28.10
N PRO A 535 -5.06 -6.76 29.33
CA PRO A 535 -4.80 -8.09 29.90
C PRO A 535 -6.04 -8.99 29.87
N ARG A 536 -7.21 -8.37 30.00
CA ARG A 536 -8.51 -8.98 29.70
C ARG A 536 -9.10 -8.23 28.52
N SER A 537 -8.93 -8.80 27.33
CA SER A 537 -9.42 -8.18 26.10
C SER A 537 -10.93 -7.95 26.17
N LEU A 538 -11.34 -6.75 25.73
CA LEU A 538 -12.73 -6.37 25.61
C LEU A 538 -13.06 -6.19 24.13
N ASP A 539 -14.13 -6.85 23.68
CA ASP A 539 -14.62 -6.66 22.32
C ASP A 539 -15.63 -5.51 22.31
N LEU A 540 -15.18 -4.35 21.84
CA LEU A 540 -16.03 -3.16 21.74
C LEU A 540 -16.80 -3.18 20.42
N PRO A 541 -18.07 -2.71 20.40
CA PRO A 541 -18.82 -2.53 19.17
C PRO A 541 -18.09 -1.56 18.23
N TYR A 542 -18.32 -1.68 16.93
CA TYR A 542 -17.80 -0.74 15.94
C TYR A 542 -18.75 0.45 15.73
N PRO A 543 -18.23 1.69 15.58
CA PRO A 543 -19.08 2.84 15.29
C PRO A 543 -19.68 2.73 13.89
N ASN A 544 -20.87 3.31 13.71
CA ASN A 544 -21.53 3.34 12.40
C ASN A 544 -20.82 4.31 11.46
N ALA A 545 -20.12 3.77 10.44
CA ALA A 545 -19.34 4.55 9.47
C ALA A 545 -20.16 5.61 8.73
N ALA A 546 -21.41 5.32 8.38
CA ALA A 546 -22.28 6.28 7.66
C ALA A 546 -22.68 7.47 8.54
N LYS A 547 -22.95 7.22 9.84
CA LYS A 547 -23.23 8.30 10.80
C LYS A 547 -21.97 9.12 11.08
N LEU A 548 -20.82 8.45 11.23
CA LEU A 548 -19.54 9.09 11.50
C LEU A 548 -19.09 10.01 10.35
N ALA A 549 -19.34 9.62 9.11
CA ALA A 549 -19.04 10.45 7.93
C ALA A 549 -19.93 11.71 7.84
N LYS A 550 -21.15 11.66 8.39
CA LYS A 550 -22.09 12.79 8.36
C LYS A 550 -21.86 13.76 9.51
N ASP A 551 -21.77 13.24 10.74
CA ASP A 551 -21.59 14.03 11.95
C ASP A 551 -20.70 13.25 12.96
N PRO A 552 -19.37 13.44 12.90
CA PRO A 552 -18.44 12.51 13.54
C PRO A 552 -18.55 12.43 15.07
N PHE A 553 -18.60 13.56 15.77
CA PHE A 553 -18.55 13.59 17.23
C PHE A 553 -19.87 13.20 17.91
N PRO A 554 -21.05 13.60 17.41
CA PRO A 554 -22.32 13.06 17.89
C PRO A 554 -22.46 11.56 17.62
N ALA A 555 -21.96 11.06 16.49
CA ALA A 555 -21.91 9.63 16.22
C ALA A 555 -21.00 8.88 17.21
N LEU A 556 -19.82 9.45 17.53
CA LEU A 556 -18.96 8.91 18.59
C LEU A 556 -19.64 8.92 19.96
N GLN A 557 -20.36 9.98 20.30
CA GLN A 557 -21.06 10.06 21.58
C GLN A 557 -22.12 8.95 21.74
N ILE A 558 -22.90 8.70 20.69
CA ILE A 558 -23.88 7.60 20.69
C ILE A 558 -23.15 6.25 20.87
N TRP A 559 -22.03 6.08 20.17
CA TRP A 559 -21.22 4.87 20.24
C TRP A 559 -20.59 4.63 21.63
N LEU A 560 -20.10 5.67 22.30
CA LEU A 560 -19.63 5.56 23.69
C LEU A 560 -20.76 5.15 24.64
N GLY A 561 -21.97 5.67 24.44
CA GLY A 561 -23.16 5.24 25.19
C GLY A 561 -23.56 3.78 24.91
N GLU A 562 -23.32 3.26 23.71
CA GLU A 562 -23.50 1.82 23.40
C GLU A 562 -22.48 0.96 24.17
N ILE A 563 -21.24 1.42 24.29
CA ILE A 563 -20.20 0.76 25.10
C ILE A 563 -20.62 0.71 26.58
N GLU A 564 -21.13 1.82 27.14
CA GLU A 564 -21.60 1.87 28.54
C GLU A 564 -22.73 0.86 28.84
N ARG A 565 -23.61 0.61 27.85
CA ARG A 565 -24.71 -0.35 27.97
C ARG A 565 -24.24 -1.79 27.88
N SER A 566 -23.26 -2.06 27.00
CA SER A 566 -22.68 -3.39 26.85
C SER A 566 -21.89 -3.83 28.09
N TYR A 567 -21.32 -2.87 28.83
CA TYR A 567 -20.47 -3.14 30.00
C TYR A 567 -20.92 -2.35 31.22
N PRO A 568 -22.07 -2.69 31.84
CA PRO A 568 -22.69 -1.83 32.84
C PRO A 568 -21.89 -1.73 34.15
N GLY A 569 -21.13 -2.76 34.51
CA GLY A 569 -20.29 -2.80 35.71
C GLY A 569 -18.82 -2.48 35.43
N LYS A 570 -18.54 -1.58 34.49
CA LYS A 570 -17.19 -1.08 34.17
C LYS A 570 -17.19 0.44 34.18
N GLN A 571 -16.08 1.03 34.62
CA GLN A 571 -15.76 2.44 34.41
C GLN A 571 -14.68 2.55 33.34
N PHE A 572 -14.81 3.49 32.42
CA PHE A 572 -13.89 3.68 31.31
C PHE A 572 -13.01 4.91 31.58
N LEU A 573 -11.69 4.72 31.58
CA LEU A 573 -10.72 5.79 31.75
C LEU A 573 -10.06 6.07 30.40
N LEU A 574 -10.51 7.12 29.72
CA LEU A 574 -9.96 7.51 28.43
C LEU A 574 -8.67 8.31 28.65
N CYS A 575 -7.53 7.69 28.35
CA CYS A 575 -6.20 8.26 28.53
C CYS A 575 -5.74 8.88 27.20
N LEU A 576 -5.71 10.21 27.14
CA LEU A 576 -5.30 10.99 25.97
C LEU A 576 -3.84 11.41 26.16
N ASP A 577 -2.91 10.70 25.52
CA ASP A 577 -1.48 11.02 25.57
C ASP A 577 -1.10 12.09 24.55
N GLU A 578 -0.18 12.97 24.92
CA GLU A 578 0.24 14.16 24.13
C GLU A 578 -0.96 15.03 23.72
N PHE A 579 -1.84 15.35 24.68
CA PHE A 579 -3.09 16.06 24.43
C PHE A 579 -2.90 17.46 23.84
N GLU A 580 -1.73 18.08 24.02
CA GLU A 580 -1.41 19.39 23.46
C GLU A 580 -1.58 19.41 21.93
N ARG A 581 -1.45 18.26 21.26
CA ARG A 581 -1.67 18.08 19.81
C ARG A 581 -3.11 18.37 19.37
N LEU A 582 -4.09 18.33 20.27
CA LEU A 582 -5.45 18.77 19.97
C LEU A 582 -5.50 20.26 19.60
N SER A 583 -4.60 21.07 20.16
CA SER A 583 -4.48 22.49 19.82
C SER A 583 -4.15 22.67 18.33
N GLU A 584 -3.25 21.85 17.79
CA GLU A 584 -2.86 21.87 16.37
C GLU A 584 -4.05 21.50 15.48
N VAL A 585 -4.85 20.51 15.89
CA VAL A 585 -6.08 20.15 15.15
C VAL A 585 -7.10 21.28 15.17
N VAL A 586 -7.28 21.96 16.30
CA VAL A 586 -8.17 23.13 16.41
C VAL A 586 -7.66 24.27 15.51
N GLU A 587 -6.36 24.50 15.47
CA GLU A 587 -5.75 25.53 14.62
C GLU A 587 -5.93 25.25 13.13
N VAL A 588 -5.81 23.99 12.69
CA VAL A 588 -5.98 23.58 11.29
C VAL A 588 -7.45 23.57 10.89
N THR A 589 -8.31 22.97 11.71
CA THR A 589 -9.75 22.83 11.41
C THR A 589 -10.55 24.09 11.71
N LYS A 590 -9.97 25.06 12.45
CA LYS A 590 -10.64 26.25 12.99
C LYS A 590 -11.92 25.91 13.78
N SER A 591 -11.96 24.72 14.38
CA SER A 591 -13.15 24.18 15.02
C SER A 591 -12.81 23.64 16.41
N PHE A 592 -13.55 24.12 17.42
CA PHE A 592 -13.46 23.65 18.80
C PHE A 592 -14.35 22.43 19.07
N VAL A 593 -15.00 21.88 18.04
CA VAL A 593 -15.90 20.72 18.16
C VAL A 593 -15.25 19.52 18.90
N PRO A 594 -13.96 19.15 18.67
CA PRO A 594 -13.33 18.07 19.43
C PRO A 594 -13.27 18.34 20.94
N LEU A 595 -12.95 19.58 21.34
CA LEU A 595 -12.89 19.96 22.76
C LEU A 595 -14.28 20.04 23.38
N ASN A 596 -15.27 20.53 22.62
CA ASN A 596 -16.68 20.51 23.03
C ASN A 596 -17.19 19.08 23.25
N PHE A 597 -16.79 18.12 22.41
CA PHE A 597 -17.12 16.71 22.59
C PHE A 597 -16.53 16.15 23.90
N LEU A 598 -15.25 16.42 24.17
CA LEU A 598 -14.62 15.98 25.43
C LEU A 598 -15.32 16.59 26.65
N ARG A 599 -15.66 17.88 26.59
CA ARG A 599 -16.44 18.55 27.63
C ARG A 599 -17.83 17.94 27.82
N ASN A 600 -18.50 17.58 26.73
CA ASN A 600 -19.83 16.96 26.77
C ASN A 600 -19.78 15.57 27.44
N LEU A 601 -18.72 14.81 27.15
CA LEU A 601 -18.45 13.52 27.76
C LEU A 601 -18.30 13.66 29.29
N LEU A 602 -17.56 14.67 29.75
CA LEU A 602 -17.43 14.96 31.18
C LEU A 602 -18.75 15.32 31.88
N GLN A 603 -19.63 16.06 31.20
CA GLN A 603 -20.87 16.56 31.81
C GLN A 603 -22.00 15.52 31.88
N HIS A 604 -22.03 14.57 30.95
CA HIS A 604 -23.20 13.69 30.77
C HIS A 604 -22.91 12.19 30.86
N GLN A 605 -21.66 11.76 30.85
CA GLN A 605 -21.30 10.34 30.86
C GLN A 605 -20.66 9.95 32.20
N GLN A 606 -21.45 9.44 33.15
CA GLN A 606 -20.96 9.12 34.50
C GLN A 606 -19.95 7.96 34.55
N LYS A 607 -19.87 7.12 33.51
CA LYS A 607 -18.93 5.99 33.47
C LYS A 607 -17.62 6.32 32.77
N TRP A 608 -17.49 7.48 32.14
CA TRP A 608 -16.29 7.89 31.43
C TRP A 608 -15.52 8.95 32.21
N THR A 609 -14.27 8.66 32.54
CA THR A 609 -13.32 9.60 33.13
C THR A 609 -12.25 9.95 32.09
N LEU A 610 -11.86 11.22 32.01
CA LEU A 610 -10.79 11.67 31.11
C LEU A 610 -9.48 11.83 31.88
N LEU A 611 -8.40 11.29 31.32
CA LEU A 611 -7.04 11.53 31.77
C LEU A 611 -6.24 12.13 30.61
N PHE A 612 -5.85 13.39 30.75
CA PHE A 612 -4.95 14.08 29.83
C PHE A 612 -3.51 13.88 30.28
N SER A 613 -2.63 13.44 29.38
CA SER A 613 -1.19 13.30 29.64
C SER A 613 -0.40 14.25 28.76
N GLY A 614 0.45 15.08 29.37
CA GLY A 614 1.21 16.11 28.67
C GLY A 614 2.46 16.56 29.42
N SER A 615 3.16 17.52 28.82
CA SER A 615 4.38 18.10 29.35
C SER A 615 4.16 19.40 30.13
N HIS A 616 3.06 20.09 29.84
CA HIS A 616 2.76 21.41 30.41
C HIS A 616 1.78 21.34 31.57
N GLN A 617 1.90 22.29 32.49
CA GLN A 617 0.85 22.54 33.48
C GLN A 617 -0.32 23.29 32.85
N LEU A 618 -1.50 23.22 33.49
CA LEU A 618 -2.68 23.98 33.06
C LEU A 618 -2.40 25.48 32.89
N SER A 619 -1.54 26.07 33.73
CA SER A 619 -1.17 27.49 33.66
C SER A 619 -0.27 27.88 32.48
N GLU A 620 0.31 26.90 31.79
CA GLU A 620 1.19 27.09 30.65
C GLU A 620 0.45 26.84 29.31
N LEU A 621 -0.79 26.34 29.38
CA LEU A 621 -1.62 26.10 28.22
C LEU A 621 -2.30 27.40 27.76
N PRO A 622 -2.71 27.48 26.48
CA PRO A 622 -3.55 28.57 25.99
C PRO A 622 -4.83 28.76 26.83
N ASP A 623 -5.24 30.01 27.02
CA ASP A 623 -6.33 30.39 27.94
C ASP A 623 -7.63 29.62 27.71
N TYR A 624 -7.95 29.25 26.45
CA TYR A 624 -9.18 28.50 26.15
C TYR A 624 -9.23 27.13 26.83
N TRP A 625 -8.09 26.50 27.17
CA TRP A 625 -8.07 25.22 27.89
C TRP A 625 -8.70 25.32 29.28
N SER A 626 -8.68 26.49 29.90
CA SER A 626 -9.33 26.72 31.19
C SER A 626 -10.84 26.50 31.14
N ASP A 627 -11.48 26.73 29.99
CA ASP A 627 -12.92 26.51 29.79
C ASP A 627 -13.29 25.02 29.64
N TYR A 628 -12.33 24.17 29.24
CA TYR A 628 -12.55 22.74 29.00
C TYR A 628 -12.05 21.87 30.16
N LEU A 629 -11.05 22.33 30.90
CA LEU A 629 -10.40 21.62 32.01
C LEU A 629 -10.89 22.14 33.37
N ILE A 630 -12.20 22.39 33.49
CA ILE A 630 -12.84 22.80 34.75
C ILE A 630 -12.83 21.64 35.75
N ASN A 631 -12.48 21.90 37.01
CA ASN A 631 -12.38 20.89 38.07
C ASN A 631 -11.33 19.78 37.80
N THR A 632 -10.25 20.13 37.11
CA THR A 632 -9.14 19.20 36.83
C THR A 632 -8.27 18.96 38.06
N ARG A 633 -7.98 17.69 38.35
CA ARG A 633 -6.97 17.27 39.32
C ARG A 633 -5.66 17.02 38.61
N ALA A 634 -4.67 17.84 38.94
CA ALA A 634 -3.34 17.75 38.35
C ALA A 634 -2.48 16.77 39.15
N LEU A 635 -2.01 15.72 38.48
CA LEU A 635 -1.12 14.68 38.98
C LEU A 635 0.28 14.93 38.41
N ARG A 636 1.23 15.31 39.28
CA ARG A 636 2.60 15.59 38.86
C ARG A 636 3.41 14.30 38.82
N MET A 637 3.99 13.99 37.66
CA MET A 637 4.98 12.94 37.50
C MET A 637 6.40 13.53 37.55
N SER A 638 7.01 13.44 38.74
CA SER A 638 8.39 13.88 39.03
C SER A 638 9.42 12.79 38.71
N TYR A 639 10.64 12.88 39.23
CA TYR A 639 11.67 11.82 39.19
C TYR A 639 11.34 10.69 40.16
N LEU A 640 12.05 9.55 40.07
CA LEU A 640 11.81 8.43 40.97
C LEU A 640 12.23 8.80 42.40
N GLU A 641 11.60 8.18 43.39
CA GLU A 641 12.17 8.20 44.74
C GLU A 641 13.52 7.47 44.72
N GLU A 642 14.42 7.84 45.63
CA GLU A 642 15.74 7.21 45.74
C GLU A 642 15.64 5.70 45.90
N SER A 643 14.69 5.23 46.73
CA SER A 643 14.40 3.81 46.94
C SER A 643 13.98 3.09 45.65
N GLU A 644 13.10 3.73 44.85
CA GLU A 644 12.61 3.22 43.56
C GLU A 644 13.73 3.19 42.51
N ALA A 645 14.58 4.23 42.46
CA ALA A 645 15.74 4.29 41.58
C ALA A 645 16.77 3.22 41.96
N ARG A 646 17.02 3.01 43.25
CA ARG A 646 17.92 1.97 43.76
C ARG A 646 17.42 0.57 43.42
N GLU A 647 16.10 0.34 43.53
CA GLU A 647 15.46 -0.90 43.10
C GLU A 647 15.62 -1.11 41.59
N LEU A 648 15.45 -0.06 40.79
CA LEU A 648 15.64 -0.12 39.33
C LEU A 648 17.08 -0.48 38.94
N ILE A 649 18.07 0.04 39.66
CA ILE A 649 19.50 -0.24 39.42
C ILE A 649 19.84 -1.66 39.85
N LEU A 650 19.50 -2.08 41.08
CA LEU A 650 19.95 -3.36 41.64
C LEU A 650 19.07 -4.56 41.23
N HIS A 651 17.78 -4.32 40.98
CA HIS A 651 16.78 -5.35 40.71
C HIS A 651 15.83 -4.97 39.55
N PRO A 652 16.36 -4.65 38.34
CA PRO A 652 15.54 -4.32 37.18
C PRO A 652 14.65 -5.50 36.73
N VAL A 653 15.19 -6.72 36.81
CA VAL A 653 14.50 -7.98 36.49
C VAL A 653 14.80 -9.04 37.56
N GLU A 654 13.91 -10.02 37.71
CA GLU A 654 14.17 -11.17 38.57
C GLU A 654 15.44 -11.92 38.14
N GLY A 655 16.26 -12.29 39.12
CA GLY A 655 17.51 -13.01 38.88
C GLY A 655 18.64 -12.16 38.27
N PHE A 656 18.50 -10.83 38.22
CA PHE A 656 19.59 -9.97 37.77
C PHE A 656 20.82 -10.09 38.67
N ARG A 657 21.99 -10.17 38.02
CA ARG A 657 23.27 -10.34 38.70
C ARG A 657 23.69 -9.04 39.39
N GLN A 658 24.22 -9.16 40.61
CA GLN A 658 24.72 -8.03 41.38
C GLN A 658 26.08 -7.56 40.84
N ILE A 659 26.02 -6.67 39.85
CA ILE A 659 27.20 -6.10 39.19
C ILE A 659 27.61 -4.73 39.73
N TYR A 660 26.84 -4.10 40.62
CA TYR A 660 27.14 -2.76 41.12
C TYR A 660 27.69 -2.79 42.54
N GLU A 661 28.72 -1.99 42.82
CA GLU A 661 29.10 -1.65 44.18
C GLU A 661 28.15 -0.62 44.79
N LEU A 662 27.96 -0.65 46.12
CA LEU A 662 27.03 0.27 46.79
C LEU A 662 27.37 1.74 46.53
N ARG A 663 28.67 2.09 46.58
CA ARG A 663 29.13 3.46 46.30
C ARG A 663 28.89 3.88 44.85
N ALA A 664 29.02 2.96 43.90
CA ALA A 664 28.73 3.24 42.50
C ALA A 664 27.22 3.49 42.29
N VAL A 665 26.35 2.76 43.00
CA VAL A 665 24.89 3.02 42.97
C VAL A 665 24.57 4.41 43.52
N ASP A 666 25.18 4.77 44.65
CA ASP A 666 24.97 6.09 45.27
C ASP A 666 25.45 7.22 44.33
N GLU A 667 26.58 7.02 43.63
CA GLU A 667 27.07 7.95 42.59
C GLU A 667 26.12 8.06 41.41
N ILE A 668 25.59 6.94 40.88
CA ILE A 668 24.61 6.94 39.78
C ILE A 668 23.35 7.73 40.18
N ILE A 669 22.85 7.52 41.39
CA ILE A 669 21.69 8.21 41.95
C ILE A 669 21.94 9.72 41.99
N GLN A 670 23.10 10.13 42.54
CA GLN A 670 23.49 11.54 42.62
C GLN A 670 23.65 12.16 41.23
N LEU A 671 24.40 11.50 40.34
CA LEU A 671 24.71 11.95 38.99
C LEU A 671 23.46 12.16 38.12
N THR A 672 22.45 11.30 38.30
CA THR A 672 21.21 11.31 37.49
C THR A 672 20.04 12.04 38.16
N GLY A 673 20.14 12.37 39.45
CA GLY A 673 19.05 12.95 40.24
C GLY A 673 17.79 12.06 40.27
N CYS A 674 17.95 10.73 40.19
CA CYS A 674 16.85 9.76 40.08
C CYS A 674 15.94 9.92 38.85
N GLN A 675 16.39 10.63 37.81
CA GLN A 675 15.61 10.81 36.59
C GLN A 675 15.55 9.46 35.82
N PRO A 676 14.35 8.89 35.55
CA PRO A 676 14.23 7.50 35.09
C PRO A 676 14.99 7.17 33.80
N PHE A 677 15.02 8.09 32.83
CA PHE A 677 15.71 7.89 31.56
C PHE A 677 17.24 7.94 31.70
N LEU A 678 17.77 8.87 32.51
CA LEU A 678 19.19 9.01 32.77
C LEU A 678 19.70 7.84 33.61
N VAL A 679 18.95 7.39 34.62
CA VAL A 679 19.28 6.17 35.38
C VAL A 679 19.41 4.98 34.42
N GLN A 680 18.43 4.78 33.54
CA GLN A 680 18.45 3.71 32.54
C GLN A 680 19.62 3.85 31.55
N LEU A 681 19.90 5.07 31.06
CA LEU A 681 20.98 5.34 30.11
C LEU A 681 22.35 5.09 30.73
N VAL A 682 22.60 5.61 31.93
CA VAL A 682 23.86 5.38 32.68
C VAL A 682 24.05 3.89 32.93
N CYS A 683 23.03 3.20 33.44
CA CYS A 683 23.13 1.76 33.69
C CYS A 683 23.35 0.95 32.41
N TYR A 684 22.72 1.34 31.30
CA TYR A 684 22.92 0.73 29.99
C TYR A 684 24.40 0.83 29.56
N GLU A 685 24.99 2.03 29.64
CA GLU A 685 26.40 2.24 29.27
C GLU A 685 27.37 1.49 30.19
N LEU A 686 27.07 1.40 31.48
CA LEU A 686 27.88 0.62 32.43
C LEU A 686 27.90 -0.87 32.10
N VAL A 687 26.76 -1.43 31.67
CA VAL A 687 26.70 -2.83 31.21
C VAL A 687 27.49 -3.01 29.91
N GLU A 688 27.41 -2.06 28.97
CA GLU A 688 28.19 -2.12 27.72
C GLU A 688 29.70 -2.01 27.99
N LEU A 689 30.11 -1.14 28.91
CA LEU A 689 31.50 -1.00 29.34
C LEU A 689 32.02 -2.31 29.94
N LEU A 690 31.29 -2.88 30.92
CA LEU A 690 31.68 -4.14 31.55
C LEU A 690 31.75 -5.29 30.54
N ASN A 691 30.76 -5.40 29.66
CA ASN A 691 30.77 -6.42 28.61
C ASN A 691 31.93 -6.20 27.62
N GLY A 692 32.29 -4.96 27.31
CA GLY A 692 33.47 -4.62 26.52
C GLY A 692 34.77 -5.10 27.17
N ASP A 693 34.93 -4.87 28.47
CA ASP A 693 36.08 -5.31 29.25
C ASP A 693 36.14 -6.84 29.40
N ILE A 694 35.00 -7.50 29.58
CA ILE A 694 34.89 -8.97 29.61
C ILE A 694 35.32 -9.57 28.27
N ARG A 695 34.82 -9.04 27.14
CA ARG A 695 35.22 -9.48 25.79
C ARG A 695 36.70 -9.24 25.52
N GLY A 696 37.25 -8.15 26.04
CA GLY A 696 38.67 -7.79 25.93
C GLY A 696 39.60 -8.53 26.88
N ASN A 697 39.09 -9.48 27.69
CA ASN A 697 39.81 -10.18 28.76
C ASN A 697 40.47 -9.24 29.78
N ARG A 698 39.89 -8.05 30.01
CA ARG A 698 40.38 -7.06 30.99
C ARG A 698 39.78 -7.26 32.38
N ARG A 699 38.57 -7.83 32.47
CA ARG A 699 37.88 -8.17 33.72
C ARG A 699 37.38 -9.60 33.65
N GLU A 700 37.45 -10.30 34.77
CA GLU A 700 36.87 -11.63 34.90
C GLU A 700 35.34 -11.54 34.98
N PRO A 701 34.60 -12.35 34.19
CA PRO A 701 33.16 -12.25 34.14
C PRO A 701 32.49 -12.37 35.50
N ASP A 702 32.89 -13.30 36.37
CA ASP A 702 32.19 -13.65 37.63
C ASP A 702 32.42 -12.66 38.80
N THR A 703 33.50 -11.87 38.73
CA THR A 703 33.88 -10.92 39.78
C THR A 703 33.78 -9.47 39.33
N ALA A 704 33.61 -9.23 38.02
CA ALA A 704 33.42 -7.89 37.45
C ALA A 704 32.27 -7.15 38.15
N LYS A 705 32.62 -5.99 38.73
CA LYS A 705 31.69 -5.02 39.29
C LYS A 705 31.95 -3.65 38.71
N VAL A 706 30.92 -2.82 38.71
CA VAL A 706 30.95 -1.40 38.43
C VAL A 706 31.46 -0.67 39.67
N THR A 707 32.53 0.09 39.51
CA THR A 707 33.08 0.98 40.54
C THR A 707 32.67 2.43 40.28
N VAL A 708 33.03 3.33 41.21
CA VAL A 708 32.82 4.77 41.02
C VAL A 708 33.65 5.31 39.85
N GLU A 709 34.86 4.78 39.62
CA GLU A 709 35.67 5.20 38.47
C GLU A 709 35.00 4.86 37.12
N ASP A 710 34.29 3.73 37.05
CA ASP A 710 33.54 3.35 35.85
C ASP A 710 32.40 4.32 35.54
N VAL A 711 31.73 4.82 36.58
CA VAL A 711 30.63 5.81 36.45
C VAL A 711 31.16 7.11 35.87
N GLU A 712 32.31 7.60 36.35
CA GLU A 712 32.97 8.79 35.81
C GLU A 712 33.46 8.59 34.37
N LEU A 713 34.03 7.41 34.07
CA LEU A 713 34.57 7.10 32.74
C LEU A 713 33.52 7.16 31.62
N ILE A 714 32.27 6.77 31.90
CA ILE A 714 31.21 6.73 30.88
C ILE A 714 30.53 8.07 30.64
N ILE A 715 30.77 9.11 31.46
CA ILE A 715 30.08 10.40 31.35
C ILE A 715 30.13 10.96 29.91
N PRO A 716 31.27 11.01 29.20
CA PRO A 716 31.31 11.49 27.82
C PRO A 716 30.41 10.68 26.87
N GLN A 717 30.38 9.36 27.03
CA GLN A 717 29.55 8.46 26.21
C GLN A 717 28.06 8.63 26.49
N VAL A 718 27.70 8.86 27.76
CA VAL A 718 26.31 9.16 28.18
C VAL A 718 25.85 10.49 27.60
N LEU A 719 26.70 11.52 27.62
CA LEU A 719 26.40 12.82 27.02
C LEU A 719 26.22 12.70 25.50
N GLU A 720 27.07 11.93 24.81
CA GLU A 720 26.96 11.69 23.37
C GLU A 720 25.69 10.93 23.01
N ARG A 721 25.42 9.78 23.65
CA ARG A 721 24.22 8.97 23.35
C ARG A 721 22.92 9.62 23.83
N GLY A 722 22.99 10.44 24.88
CA GLY A 722 21.90 11.22 25.42
C GLY A 722 21.70 12.58 24.76
N ASP A 723 22.52 12.96 23.76
CA ASP A 723 22.59 14.31 23.19
C ASP A 723 21.21 14.86 22.81
N GLN A 724 20.36 14.05 22.17
CA GLN A 724 19.00 14.46 21.81
C GLN A 724 18.18 14.93 23.03
N TYR A 725 18.23 14.18 24.14
CA TYR A 725 17.52 14.53 25.36
C TYR A 725 18.02 15.86 25.92
N PHE A 726 19.35 16.03 26.02
CA PHE A 726 19.94 17.23 26.59
C PHE A 726 19.71 18.46 25.70
N ARG A 727 19.86 18.34 24.38
CA ARG A 727 19.57 19.43 23.43
C ARG A 727 18.10 19.82 23.42
N GLU A 728 17.18 18.87 23.51
CA GLU A 728 15.75 19.18 23.59
C GLU A 728 15.39 19.86 24.93
N LEU A 729 15.98 19.40 26.03
CA LEU A 729 15.86 20.08 27.33
C LEU A 729 16.34 21.53 27.22
N TRP A 730 17.55 21.75 26.68
CA TRP A 730 18.12 23.09 26.48
C TRP A 730 17.25 23.97 25.57
N LYS A 731 16.77 23.43 24.45
CA LYS A 731 15.88 24.12 23.49
C LYS A 731 14.56 24.53 24.13
N SER A 732 14.03 23.77 25.09
CA SER A 732 12.78 24.07 25.79
C SER A 732 12.88 25.23 26.79
N LEU A 733 14.09 25.69 27.11
CA LEU A 733 14.33 26.82 28.01
C LEU A 733 14.28 28.14 27.25
N SER A 734 13.75 29.18 27.91
CA SER A 734 13.80 30.54 27.37
C SER A 734 15.23 31.07 27.40
N GLU A 735 15.49 32.13 26.64
CA GLU A 735 16.79 32.81 26.64
C GLU A 735 17.18 33.32 28.04
N SER A 736 16.23 33.86 28.79
CA SER A 736 16.46 34.28 30.18
C SER A 736 16.84 33.12 31.10
N ASP A 737 16.21 31.95 30.92
CA ASP A 737 16.50 30.74 31.69
C ASP A 737 17.93 30.24 31.36
N ARG A 738 18.29 30.18 30.08
CA ARG A 738 19.65 29.78 29.64
C ARG A 738 20.73 30.72 30.15
N ASN A 739 20.52 32.03 30.05
CA ASN A 739 21.48 33.03 30.53
C ASN A 739 21.67 32.94 32.06
N PHE A 740 20.62 32.64 32.81
CA PHE A 740 20.73 32.39 34.25
C PHE A 740 21.55 31.12 34.53
N LEU A 741 21.29 30.02 33.83
CA LEU A 741 22.06 28.77 34.00
C LEU A 741 23.55 28.95 33.66
N LYS A 742 23.88 29.73 32.63
CA LYS A 742 25.28 30.07 32.30
C LYS A 742 25.95 30.83 33.45
N ARG A 743 25.29 31.86 34.00
CA ARG A 743 25.79 32.62 35.18
C ARG A 743 25.98 31.74 36.41
N LEU A 744 25.07 30.79 36.63
CA LEU A 744 25.17 29.85 37.75
C LEU A 744 26.42 28.96 37.65
N ILE A 745 26.78 28.50 36.45
CA ILE A 745 28.01 27.72 36.22
C ILE A 745 29.27 28.54 36.53
N TYR A 746 29.27 29.83 36.19
CA TYR A 746 30.35 30.75 36.56
C TYR A 746 30.38 31.13 38.06
N GLY A 747 29.48 30.57 38.88
CA GLY A 747 29.47 30.76 40.33
C GLY A 747 28.71 31.99 40.81
N GLU A 748 27.90 32.63 39.96
CA GLU A 748 27.07 33.77 40.40
C GLU A 748 25.86 33.32 41.23
N THR A 749 25.58 34.04 42.32
CA THR A 749 24.43 33.77 43.19
C THR A 749 23.13 34.39 42.67
N PRO A 750 21.96 33.75 42.88
CA PRO A 750 20.68 34.29 42.40
C PRO A 750 20.34 35.66 43.01
N THR A 751 19.93 36.62 42.17
CA THR A 751 19.50 37.95 42.63
C THR A 751 17.97 38.06 42.78
N GLN A 752 17.47 39.13 43.40
CA GLN A 752 16.02 39.38 43.51
C GLN A 752 15.31 39.49 42.15
N GLN A 753 16.02 39.92 41.10
CA GLN A 753 15.49 40.00 39.74
C GLN A 753 15.31 38.60 39.10
N ASP A 754 16.10 37.62 39.55
CA ASP A 754 16.05 36.24 39.05
C ASP A 754 14.94 35.41 39.68
N LYS A 755 14.23 35.93 40.69
CA LYS A 755 13.21 35.18 41.45
C LYS A 755 12.15 34.50 40.57
N GLY A 756 11.74 35.15 39.48
CA GLY A 756 10.82 34.57 38.50
C GLY A 756 11.43 33.41 37.70
N VAL A 757 12.68 33.55 37.28
CA VAL A 757 13.44 32.53 36.53
C VAL A 757 13.75 31.33 37.42
N VAL A 758 14.29 31.58 38.61
CA VAL A 758 14.56 30.56 39.63
C VAL A 758 13.32 29.73 39.92
N LYS A 759 12.18 30.37 40.20
CA LYS A 759 10.92 29.66 40.46
C LYS A 759 10.50 28.78 39.28
N ARG A 760 10.73 29.22 38.04
CA ARG A 760 10.44 28.46 36.83
C ARG A 760 11.37 27.25 36.68
N LEU A 761 12.67 27.44 36.90
CA LEU A 761 13.69 26.39 36.77
C LEU A 761 13.59 25.32 37.87
N VAL A 762 13.29 25.69 39.11
CA VAL A 762 13.00 24.76 40.21
C VAL A 762 11.72 23.96 39.91
N ARG A 763 10.69 24.61 39.35
CA ARG A 763 9.46 23.93 38.93
C ARG A 763 9.70 22.92 37.81
N LYS A 764 10.61 23.22 36.88
CA LYS A 764 11.04 22.33 35.80
C LYS A 764 12.04 21.25 36.23
N GLU A 765 12.38 21.19 37.52
CA GLU A 765 13.33 20.21 38.11
C GLU A 765 14.74 20.30 37.53
N ILE A 766 15.13 21.51 37.09
CA ILE A 766 16.47 21.78 36.58
C ILE A 766 17.40 22.24 37.70
N LEU A 767 16.85 23.03 38.62
CA LEU A 767 17.54 23.46 39.84
C LEU A 767 16.94 22.76 41.04
N ASN A 768 17.78 22.51 42.05
CA ASN A 768 17.33 21.95 43.31
C ASN A 768 16.37 22.92 44.04
N PRO A 769 15.62 22.48 45.07
CA PRO A 769 14.67 23.32 45.80
C PRO A 769 15.28 24.58 46.43
N GLU A 770 16.58 24.54 46.77
CA GLU A 770 17.35 25.66 47.32
C GLU A 770 17.82 26.67 46.25
N ALA A 771 17.67 26.31 44.96
CA ALA A 771 18.07 27.09 43.79
C ALA A 771 19.55 27.51 43.75
N ASN A 772 20.42 26.78 44.43
CA ASN A 772 21.85 27.03 44.48
C ASN A 772 22.67 26.11 43.56
N ALA A 773 22.08 25.00 43.08
CA ALA A 773 22.75 24.05 42.21
C ALA A 773 21.76 23.40 41.23
N PHE A 774 22.31 22.78 40.19
CA PHE A 774 21.55 21.91 39.29
C PHE A 774 21.01 20.71 40.07
N GLN A 775 19.75 20.35 39.83
CA GLN A 775 19.14 19.16 40.42
C GLN A 775 19.74 17.87 39.84
N VAL A 776 20.20 17.92 38.60
CA VAL A 776 20.79 16.78 37.88
C VAL A 776 22.21 17.14 37.43
N PRO A 777 23.26 16.59 38.07
CA PRO A 777 24.65 16.88 37.70
C PRO A 777 25.00 16.59 36.24
N LEU A 778 24.42 15.55 35.60
CA LEU A 778 24.62 15.33 34.16
C LEU A 778 24.14 16.49 33.28
N VAL A 779 23.07 17.18 33.69
CA VAL A 779 22.59 18.36 32.97
C VAL A 779 23.60 19.50 33.12
N GLN A 780 24.19 19.66 34.31
CA GLN A 780 25.27 20.63 34.51
C GLN A 780 26.47 20.33 33.60
N ARG A 781 26.96 19.07 33.56
CA ARG A 781 28.07 18.64 32.69
C ARG A 781 27.80 18.90 31.20
N PHE A 782 26.56 18.68 30.76
CA PHE A 782 26.17 18.99 29.40
C PHE A 782 26.24 20.50 29.09
N VAL A 783 25.77 21.34 30.01
CA VAL A 783 25.82 22.80 29.82
C VAL A 783 27.26 23.31 29.88
N GLU A 784 28.11 22.75 30.74
CA GLU A 784 29.56 23.01 30.74
C GLU A 784 30.17 22.69 29.37
N LEU A 785 29.88 21.52 28.80
CA LEU A 785 30.35 21.12 27.47
C LEU A 785 29.86 22.06 26.36
N LEU A 786 28.60 22.49 26.40
CA LEU A 786 28.07 23.48 25.44
C LEU A 786 28.79 24.83 25.53
N LEU A 787 29.24 25.23 26.72
CA LEU A 787 29.98 26.47 26.94
C LEU A 787 31.44 26.38 26.49
N GLU A 788 32.01 25.19 26.46
CA GLU A 788 33.36 24.94 25.89
C GLU A 788 33.34 24.91 24.36
N GLU A 789 32.20 24.55 23.74
CA GLU A 789 32.00 24.54 22.29
C GLU A 789 31.65 25.93 21.69
N GLU A 790 31.11 26.84 22.49
CA GLU A 790 30.79 28.25 22.13
C GLU A 790 32.02 29.16 22.29
#